data_AF-A0A514CPZ8-F1
#
_entry.id   AF-A0A514CPZ8-F1
#
_cell.length_a   1.000
_cell.length_b   1.000
_cell.length_c   1.000
_cell.angle_alpha   90.00
_cell.angle_beta   90.00
_cell.angle_gamma   90.00
#
_symmetry.space_group_name_H-M   'P 1'
#
loop_
_entity.id
_entity.type
_entity.pdbx_description
1 polymer ?
#
loop_
_entity_poly.entity_id
_entity_poly.type
_entity_poly.pdbx_seq_one_letter_code
_entity_poly.pdbx_strand_id
1 'polypeptide(L)'
;MQKKAFLTTLPDFVEIQRSSFCWFLLHGLREELENFSTISDLTRTIELNIFGEDYRIRKPSFSIAESKQRDGTYSVQIYVPMSIFVFNRNSLNKRVNVLIGEIPLMTDRGTFVINGCERVVINQILRSPGVYFKEDSTRKGESIYTATVVPNRGSWLKFELNTKKQILIYLDKTEKTSLSDFLSALGMNIADLRSSLTYPEFFQLLSTRTEKLKRDSTSSLGFFDSRIFDPKIYDIGLVGRYKLNKTFNLNLPADLTTLTNQDFTAILNKLICLNYKDAEFDDIDHLQNRRVRSVGELLQIQFRSGLTRLERILSERMTICDPNVLRVTTLVNPKPIISMMREFFGSSQLSQFLDQTNPLAELTHKRRISGLGPGGFSRDHVSFTVRDIHPSHYGRVCPIETPEGQNAGLIASLASYARVNSFGFIETPFFQVKNGFVLKNYPAIYLTADEERQLKIAPADLVLDLQNKIQQDNVTVRFQEELEIVPVTEVELMAVSAIQIVSAATALIPFLEHDDANRALMGSNMQRQAVPLLYPTKPIVGTGLETQLAADTGMVVITYSDGVVNTVTNSMILVRNGFGKVISYALHKYMRSNQDTCVNQRPIVWEHEEVKSGQIIADGPGTDMGELALGQNILVAYMPWEGYNFEDALLVNERLVFADLFTSIHIEKYDLEVRETKVGLEQLSSDIPNVSKKSLLHLDENGIVKKGTFVTAGDILVGKVTPREEADEIPEGRLLRAIFGEKNLGMIDNSLRVPNGSYGRVLDIRVFSRENGDDLPAYTDSLVRVFLAQMRKIQVGDKIAGRHGNKGIISRILPRQDMPFLPDGTAIDLILNPLGVPSRMNVGQLFEGLFGLAGDCLNVRFKLQPFDEMYGPEASRTLINQTLKSASCLKSFPWLMNFNAPGKLNLCDGRTGQYFDNPLTVCKSYILKLVHLVDDKIHARSTGPYSLVTQQPLGGRSQQGGQRFGEMEVWALEAFGAAYTLQELLTIKSDDMPGRNSALNAIVKGEKIPKPGIPESFKVLILELQSLGLDIGTYQIHENAFGQLNGIEIDLMERAQFNSNVVLPTYQSLEIL
;
A
#
# COMPACT_ATOMS: atom_id res chain seq x y z
N MET A 1 -23.70 30.66 -7.48
CA MET A 1 -24.19 29.27 -7.36
C MET A 1 -25.03 29.17 -6.11
N GLN A 2 -26.32 28.87 -6.27
CA GLN A 2 -27.30 28.89 -5.19
C GLN A 2 -27.10 27.73 -4.21
N LYS A 3 -27.13 28.08 -2.92
CA LYS A 3 -27.10 27.22 -1.74
C LYS A 3 -28.26 26.21 -1.78
N LYS A 4 -28.00 24.94 -2.12
CA LYS A 4 -28.88 23.78 -1.83
C LYS A 4 -28.28 22.40 -2.18
N ALA A 5 -26.95 22.22 -2.13
CA ALA A 5 -26.29 20.98 -2.57
C ALA A 5 -25.53 20.17 -1.50
N PHE A 6 -25.52 20.58 -0.23
CA PHE A 6 -24.90 19.79 0.85
C PHE A 6 -25.98 19.22 1.78
N LEU A 7 -26.64 18.15 1.33
CA LEU A 7 -27.56 17.37 2.17
C LEU A 7 -27.08 15.92 2.36
N THR A 8 -25.78 15.70 2.16
CA THR A 8 -24.98 14.72 2.92
C THR A 8 -23.66 15.40 3.28
N THR A 9 -23.30 15.35 4.56
CA THR A 9 -22.13 16.04 5.15
C THR A 9 -20.79 15.41 4.74
N LEU A 10 -20.81 14.32 3.97
CA LEU A 10 -19.62 13.53 3.63
C LEU A 10 -18.79 14.21 2.54
N PRO A 11 -17.46 14.37 2.75
CA PRO A 11 -16.57 14.90 1.72
C PRO A 11 -16.40 13.90 0.59
N ASP A 12 -15.91 14.39 -0.55
CA ASP A 12 -15.44 13.52 -1.61
C ASP A 12 -14.19 12.75 -1.14
N PHE A 13 -14.26 11.42 -1.15
CA PHE A 13 -13.23 10.60 -0.55
C PHE A 13 -11.88 10.65 -1.29
N VAL A 14 -11.83 11.12 -2.55
CA VAL A 14 -10.62 11.26 -3.38
C VAL A 14 -10.10 12.71 -3.40
N GLU A 15 -10.79 13.64 -2.76
CA GLU A 15 -10.45 15.08 -2.72
C GLU A 15 -8.98 15.34 -2.36
N ILE A 16 -8.43 14.65 -1.35
CA ILE A 16 -7.05 14.85 -0.87
C ILE A 16 -5.99 14.67 -1.98
N GLN A 17 -6.20 13.71 -2.87
CA GLN A 17 -5.26 13.41 -3.97
C GLN A 17 -5.34 14.50 -5.04
N ARG A 18 -6.57 14.82 -5.49
CA ARG A 18 -6.81 15.76 -6.59
C ARG A 18 -6.52 17.20 -6.21
N SER A 19 -6.97 17.64 -5.04
CA SER A 19 -6.72 19.00 -4.52
C SER A 19 -5.22 19.26 -4.37
N SER A 20 -4.48 18.30 -3.80
CA SER A 20 -3.03 18.42 -3.61
C SER A 20 -2.26 18.48 -4.93
N PHE A 21 -2.61 17.64 -5.90
CA PHE A 21 -1.95 17.65 -7.20
C PHE A 21 -2.29 18.91 -8.03
N CYS A 22 -3.55 19.37 -7.96
CA CYS A 22 -3.96 20.63 -8.58
C CYS A 22 -3.19 21.82 -7.99
N TRP A 23 -3.05 21.87 -6.67
CA TRP A 23 -2.24 22.88 -5.98
C TRP A 23 -0.76 22.84 -6.43
N PHE A 24 -0.18 21.65 -6.58
CA PHE A 24 1.19 21.51 -7.10
C PHE A 24 1.34 22.06 -8.52
N LEU A 25 0.39 21.78 -9.41
CA LEU A 25 0.45 22.28 -10.78
C LEU A 25 0.29 23.81 -10.88
N LEU A 26 -0.52 24.42 -10.00
CA LEU A 26 -0.82 25.86 -10.05
C LEU A 26 0.17 26.72 -9.25
N HIS A 27 0.54 26.27 -8.05
CA HIS A 27 1.34 27.06 -7.10
C HIS A 27 2.71 26.42 -6.85
N GLY A 28 2.76 25.11 -6.58
CA GLY A 28 4.02 24.45 -6.19
C GLY A 28 5.10 24.51 -7.28
N LEU A 29 4.77 24.21 -8.54
CA LEU A 29 5.72 24.32 -9.66
C LEU A 29 6.23 25.74 -9.86
N ARG A 30 5.33 26.73 -9.71
CA ARG A 30 5.66 28.13 -9.87
C ARG A 30 6.64 28.59 -8.80
N GLU A 31 6.37 28.25 -7.53
CA GLU A 31 7.25 28.57 -6.40
C GLU A 31 8.67 28.01 -6.59
N GLU A 32 8.79 26.75 -7.05
CA GLU A 32 10.11 26.15 -7.32
C GLU A 32 10.83 26.80 -8.49
N LEU A 33 10.11 27.18 -9.55
CA LEU A 33 10.71 27.83 -10.71
C LEU A 33 11.11 29.30 -10.41
N GLU A 34 10.40 30.00 -9.53
CA GLU A 34 10.77 31.34 -9.05
C GLU A 34 12.05 31.30 -8.20
N ASN A 35 12.17 30.31 -7.32
CA ASN A 35 13.40 30.05 -6.56
C ASN A 35 14.58 29.68 -7.48
N PHE A 36 14.29 29.16 -8.68
CA PHE A 36 15.24 28.80 -9.73
C PHE A 36 15.32 29.87 -10.84
N SER A 37 15.14 31.15 -10.52
CA SER A 37 15.01 32.21 -11.52
C SER A 37 16.33 32.66 -12.16
N THR A 38 17.43 32.72 -11.41
CA THR A 38 18.72 33.25 -11.90
C THR A 38 19.87 32.32 -11.55
N ILE A 39 20.65 31.92 -12.56
CA ILE A 39 21.85 31.10 -12.38
C ILE A 39 23.05 31.85 -12.95
N SER A 40 24.00 32.18 -12.09
CA SER A 40 25.28 32.78 -12.48
C SER A 40 26.38 31.72 -12.54
N ASP A 41 27.30 31.87 -13.48
CA ASP A 41 28.56 31.13 -13.45
C ASP A 41 29.41 31.48 -12.19
N LEU A 42 30.33 30.61 -11.81
CA LEU A 42 31.34 30.83 -10.76
C LEU A 42 32.12 32.13 -10.97
N THR A 43 32.38 32.48 -12.23
CA THR A 43 33.07 33.74 -12.60
C THR A 43 32.14 34.95 -12.70
N ARG A 44 30.82 34.76 -12.56
CA ARG A 44 29.75 35.77 -12.73
C ARG A 44 29.78 36.53 -14.08
N THR A 45 30.30 35.90 -15.14
CA THR A 45 30.39 36.49 -16.49
C THR A 45 29.15 36.25 -17.35
N ILE A 46 28.45 35.13 -17.10
CA ILE A 46 27.26 34.69 -17.81
C ILE A 46 26.16 34.46 -16.78
N GLU A 47 24.96 34.92 -17.10
CA GLU A 47 23.76 34.74 -16.29
C GLU A 47 22.64 34.13 -17.14
N LEU A 48 22.03 33.06 -16.65
CA LEU A 48 20.86 32.46 -17.23
C LEU A 48 19.63 32.93 -16.45
N ASN A 49 18.75 33.66 -17.14
CA ASN A 49 17.47 34.12 -16.62
C ASN A 49 16.35 33.17 -17.05
N ILE A 50 15.61 32.68 -16.07
CA ILE A 50 14.54 31.72 -16.22
C ILE A 50 13.24 32.40 -15.79
N PHE A 51 12.27 32.46 -16.71
CA PHE A 51 10.98 33.10 -16.47
C PHE A 51 9.97 32.04 -16.03
N GLY A 52 10.03 31.69 -14.74
CA GLY A 52 9.21 30.63 -14.14
C GLY A 52 7.70 30.87 -14.24
N GLU A 53 7.24 32.12 -14.19
CA GLU A 53 5.80 32.48 -14.26
C GLU A 53 5.14 32.11 -15.59
N ASP A 54 5.90 32.12 -16.68
CA ASP A 54 5.41 31.93 -18.05
C ASP A 54 5.54 30.46 -18.53
N TYR A 55 5.66 29.50 -17.62
CA TYR A 55 5.77 28.09 -17.97
C TYR A 55 4.53 27.60 -18.74
N ARG A 56 4.76 26.69 -19.69
CA ARG A 56 3.72 26.09 -20.53
C ARG A 56 3.74 24.58 -20.40
N ILE A 57 2.60 24.01 -20.08
CA ILE A 57 2.39 22.56 -20.07
C ILE A 57 1.81 22.13 -21.42
N ARG A 58 2.44 21.14 -22.05
CA ARG A 58 1.93 20.52 -23.27
C ARG A 58 1.11 19.28 -22.92
N LYS A 59 0.00 19.08 -23.65
CA LYS A 59 -0.86 17.89 -23.49
C LYS A 59 -0.05 16.59 -23.67
N PRO A 60 -0.42 15.50 -22.97
CA PRO A 60 0.21 14.19 -23.13
C PRO A 60 0.17 13.70 -24.58
N SER A 61 1.17 12.91 -24.96
CA SER A 61 1.26 12.29 -26.28
C SER A 61 0.21 11.19 -26.49
N PHE A 62 -0.11 10.45 -25.41
CA PHE A 62 -1.03 9.31 -25.43
C PHE A 62 -2.18 9.53 -24.44
N SER A 63 -3.33 8.94 -24.75
CA SER A 63 -4.44 8.83 -23.80
C SER A 63 -4.15 7.79 -22.71
N ILE A 64 -4.90 7.83 -21.61
CA ILE A 64 -4.75 6.87 -20.49
C ILE A 64 -4.86 5.41 -20.98
N ALA A 65 -5.82 5.13 -21.88
CA ALA A 65 -6.03 3.79 -22.42
C ALA A 65 -4.85 3.34 -23.29
N GLU A 66 -4.33 4.23 -24.15
CA GLU A 66 -3.16 3.95 -24.99
C GLU A 66 -1.89 3.76 -24.15
N SER A 67 -1.69 4.57 -23.10
CA SER A 67 -0.56 4.40 -22.17
C SER A 67 -0.60 3.04 -21.48
N LYS A 68 -1.77 2.56 -21.04
CA LYS A 68 -1.93 1.20 -20.48
C LYS A 68 -1.71 0.10 -21.51
N GLN A 69 -2.05 0.36 -22.78
CA GLN A 69 -1.90 -0.63 -23.84
C GLN A 69 -0.44 -0.80 -24.28
N ARG A 70 0.31 0.30 -24.39
CA ARG A 70 1.69 0.35 -24.89
C ARG A 70 2.75 0.32 -23.79
N ASP A 71 2.36 0.09 -22.54
CA ASP A 71 3.21 0.29 -21.36
C ASP A 71 3.89 1.67 -21.29
N GLY A 72 3.23 2.68 -21.83
CA GLY A 72 3.67 4.06 -21.75
C GLY A 72 3.41 4.65 -20.38
N THR A 73 4.10 5.75 -20.09
CA THR A 73 3.79 6.62 -18.95
C THR A 73 2.88 7.75 -19.40
N TYR A 74 1.82 8.03 -18.65
CA TYR A 74 0.93 9.15 -18.92
C TYR A 74 1.55 10.43 -18.33
N SER A 75 2.33 11.15 -19.14
CA SER A 75 3.09 12.33 -18.71
C SER A 75 2.79 13.58 -19.55
N VAL A 76 3.01 14.74 -18.93
CA VAL A 76 3.00 16.06 -19.58
C VAL A 76 4.41 16.62 -19.68
N GLN A 77 4.68 17.38 -20.74
CA GLN A 77 5.95 18.05 -20.98
C GLN A 77 5.89 19.51 -20.52
N ILE A 78 6.91 19.97 -19.80
CA ILE A 78 6.98 21.33 -19.24
C ILE A 78 8.03 22.15 -19.98
N TYR A 79 7.57 23.24 -20.59
CA TYR A 79 8.41 24.22 -21.28
C TYR A 79 8.49 25.50 -20.47
N VAL A 80 9.69 26.04 -20.30
CA VAL A 80 9.91 27.31 -19.60
C VAL A 80 10.70 28.27 -20.50
N PRO A 81 10.27 29.53 -20.62
CA PRO A 81 11.02 30.53 -21.36
C PRO A 81 12.30 30.93 -20.61
N MET A 82 13.42 30.90 -21.32
CA MET A 82 14.73 31.27 -20.77
C MET A 82 15.49 32.21 -21.69
N SER A 83 16.36 33.04 -21.12
CA SER A 83 17.29 33.90 -21.86
C SER A 83 18.67 33.91 -21.20
N ILE A 84 19.72 34.00 -22.01
CA ILE A 84 21.09 34.18 -21.52
C ILE A 84 21.45 35.65 -21.61
N PHE A 85 22.06 36.15 -20.54
CA PHE A 85 22.70 37.45 -20.46
C PHE A 85 24.21 37.26 -20.32
N VAL A 86 24.98 37.96 -21.17
CA VAL A 86 26.45 37.94 -21.12
C VAL A 86 26.94 39.34 -20.75
N PHE A 87 27.46 39.49 -19.53
CA PHE A 87 27.88 40.79 -19.00
C PHE A 87 28.92 41.48 -19.89
N ASN A 88 29.88 40.71 -20.44
CA ASN A 88 30.94 41.25 -21.29
C ASN A 88 30.44 41.90 -22.61
N ARG A 89 29.23 41.56 -23.07
CA ARG A 89 28.68 42.04 -24.35
C ARG A 89 27.45 42.94 -24.21
N ASN A 90 26.88 43.02 -23.01
CA ASN A 90 25.60 43.68 -22.77
C ASN A 90 24.49 43.22 -23.75
N SER A 91 24.56 41.96 -24.19
CA SER A 91 23.67 41.39 -25.19
C SER A 91 22.73 40.38 -24.55
N LEU A 92 21.43 40.66 -24.62
CA LEU A 92 20.37 39.74 -24.21
C LEU A 92 19.97 38.86 -25.39
N ASN A 93 20.12 37.54 -25.25
CA ASN A 93 19.58 36.61 -26.25
C ASN A 93 18.05 36.56 -26.20
N LYS A 94 17.42 36.26 -27.34
CA LYS A 94 15.95 36.10 -27.42
C LYS A 94 15.47 35.04 -26.42
N ARG A 95 14.30 35.29 -25.82
CA ARG A 95 13.60 34.30 -24.98
C ARG A 95 13.22 33.10 -25.83
N VAL A 96 13.59 31.90 -25.39
CA VAL A 96 13.26 30.63 -26.05
C VAL A 96 12.59 29.72 -25.05
N ASN A 97 11.51 29.06 -25.47
CA ASN A 97 10.85 28.03 -24.67
C ASN A 97 11.67 26.74 -24.73
N VAL A 98 12.15 26.29 -23.57
CA VAL A 98 12.99 25.09 -23.46
C VAL A 98 12.30 24.05 -22.59
N LEU A 99 12.39 22.79 -23.02
CA LEU A 99 11.89 21.65 -22.24
C LEU A 99 12.76 21.48 -21.00
N ILE A 100 12.17 21.66 -19.81
CA ILE A 100 12.85 21.43 -18.53
C ILE A 100 12.67 19.97 -18.07
N GLY A 101 11.53 19.35 -18.36
CA GLY A 101 11.27 17.98 -17.92
C GLY A 101 9.87 17.48 -18.27
N GLU A 102 9.62 16.25 -17.84
CA GLU A 102 8.34 15.56 -17.98
C GLU A 102 7.83 15.16 -16.60
N ILE A 103 6.54 15.39 -16.34
CA ILE A 103 5.89 15.04 -15.07
C ILE A 103 4.71 14.10 -15.37
N PRO A 104 4.59 12.96 -14.68
CA PRO A 104 3.41 12.11 -14.76
C PRO A 104 2.14 12.87 -14.34
N LEU A 105 1.09 12.81 -15.17
CA LEU A 105 -0.17 13.49 -14.91
C LEU A 105 -1.11 12.57 -14.12
N MET A 106 -1.78 13.13 -13.11
CA MET A 106 -2.79 12.41 -12.34
C MET A 106 -4.07 12.24 -13.19
N THR A 107 -4.67 11.05 -13.15
CA THR A 107 -5.96 10.77 -13.78
C THR A 107 -7.11 11.36 -12.98
N ASP A 108 -8.31 11.45 -13.58
CA ASP A 108 -9.53 11.91 -12.89
C ASP A 108 -9.88 11.06 -11.66
N ARG A 109 -9.37 9.82 -11.61
CA ARG A 109 -9.55 8.88 -10.51
C ARG A 109 -8.58 9.11 -9.35
N GLY A 110 -7.61 10.02 -9.48
CA GLY A 110 -6.58 10.24 -8.47
C GLY A 110 -5.45 9.21 -8.49
N THR A 111 -5.10 8.69 -9.67
CA THR A 111 -4.04 7.67 -9.87
C THR A 111 -3.03 8.14 -10.91
N PHE A 112 -1.88 7.47 -11.01
CA PHE A 112 -0.87 7.71 -12.04
C PHE A 112 -0.67 6.46 -12.90
N VAL A 113 -0.49 6.62 -14.21
CA VAL A 113 -0.11 5.50 -15.11
C VAL A 113 1.38 5.59 -15.41
N ILE A 114 2.14 4.66 -14.86
CA ILE A 114 3.60 4.57 -15.01
C ILE A 114 3.92 3.21 -15.61
N ASN A 115 4.58 3.20 -16.77
CA ASN A 115 4.93 1.99 -17.52
C ASN A 115 3.73 1.04 -17.70
N GLY A 116 2.58 1.56 -18.13
CA GLY A 116 1.34 0.82 -18.32
C GLY A 116 0.58 0.41 -17.05
N CYS A 117 1.17 0.59 -15.87
CA CYS A 117 0.61 0.16 -14.60
C CYS A 117 0.04 1.34 -13.80
N GLU A 118 -1.12 1.16 -13.17
CA GLU A 118 -1.67 2.16 -12.27
C GLU A 118 -0.99 2.14 -10.92
N ARG A 119 -0.56 3.31 -10.47
CA ARG A 119 0.10 3.55 -9.19
C ARG A 119 -0.63 4.62 -8.40
N VAL A 120 -0.46 4.58 -7.10
CA VAL A 120 -0.91 5.61 -6.15
C VAL A 120 0.27 6.09 -5.33
N VAL A 121 0.30 7.39 -5.06
CA VAL A 121 1.26 7.98 -4.14
C VAL A 121 0.57 8.13 -2.78
N ILE A 122 1.10 7.44 -1.78
CA ILE A 122 0.54 7.44 -0.43
C ILE A 122 0.94 8.73 0.30
N ASN A 123 0.02 9.29 1.06
CA ASN A 123 0.28 10.47 1.88
C ASN A 123 1.17 10.11 3.08
N GLN A 124 2.14 10.95 3.39
CA GLN A 124 3.11 10.66 4.45
C GLN A 124 2.85 11.53 5.68
N ILE A 125 2.76 10.93 6.88
CA ILE A 125 2.67 11.69 8.14
C ILE A 125 4.07 11.83 8.76
N LEU A 126 4.46 13.08 8.99
CA LEU A 126 5.78 13.45 9.49
C LEU A 126 5.65 14.44 10.65
N ARG A 127 6.73 14.64 11.40
CA ARG A 127 6.82 15.74 12.36
C ARG A 127 6.75 17.06 11.59
N SER A 128 5.92 17.97 12.06
CA SER A 128 5.81 19.31 11.49
C SER A 128 7.10 20.12 11.75
N PRO A 129 7.51 21.02 10.85
CA PRO A 129 8.59 21.95 11.14
C PRO A 129 8.22 22.83 12.35
N GLY A 130 9.17 23.05 13.25
CA GLY A 130 8.93 23.77 14.50
C GLY A 130 9.90 23.38 15.61
N VAL A 131 9.60 23.80 16.84
CA VAL A 131 10.42 23.53 18.03
C VAL A 131 9.67 22.59 18.95
N TYR A 132 10.38 21.58 19.46
CA TYR A 132 9.84 20.56 20.36
C TYR A 132 10.61 20.52 21.66
N PHE A 133 9.90 20.62 22.78
CA PHE A 133 10.47 20.52 24.11
C PHE A 133 10.21 19.15 24.74
N LYS A 134 11.26 18.51 25.23
CA LYS A 134 11.19 17.17 25.83
C LYS A 134 12.05 17.06 27.09
N GLU A 135 11.54 16.33 28.09
CA GLU A 135 12.31 15.84 29.23
C GLU A 135 12.83 14.43 28.95
N ASP A 136 14.14 14.25 29.03
CA ASP A 136 14.82 12.96 28.98
C ASP A 136 15.38 12.63 30.36
N SER A 137 15.06 11.45 30.90
CA SER A 137 15.63 10.97 32.15
C SER A 137 16.97 10.27 31.91
N THR A 138 18.03 10.66 32.61
CA THR A 138 19.29 9.91 32.61
C THR A 138 19.13 8.57 33.34
N ARG A 139 20.08 7.64 33.13
CA ARG A 139 20.16 6.37 33.88
C ARG A 139 20.22 6.56 35.41
N LYS A 140 20.59 7.75 35.90
CA LYS A 140 20.66 8.11 37.32
C LYS A 140 19.37 8.79 37.84
N GLY A 141 18.36 8.96 37.00
CA GLY A 141 17.09 9.62 37.35
C GLY A 141 17.14 11.15 37.33
N GLU A 142 18.26 11.76 36.91
CA GLU A 142 18.33 13.22 36.71
C GLU A 142 17.68 13.60 35.38
N SER A 143 16.84 14.64 35.40
CA SER A 143 16.16 15.20 34.22
C SER A 143 17.10 16.04 33.35
N ILE A 144 17.08 15.79 32.05
CA ILE A 144 17.71 16.60 31.01
C ILE A 144 16.58 17.20 30.17
N TYR A 145 16.62 18.52 29.98
CA TYR A 145 15.65 19.20 29.14
C TYR A 145 16.24 19.48 27.77
N THR A 146 15.50 19.19 26.72
CA THR A 146 15.94 19.39 25.34
C THR A 146 14.92 20.20 24.56
N ALA A 147 15.41 21.12 23.73
CA ALA A 147 14.62 21.81 22.71
C ALA A 147 15.19 21.45 21.34
N THR A 148 14.41 20.80 20.49
CA THR A 148 14.82 20.40 19.14
C THR A 148 14.08 21.24 18.11
N VAL A 149 14.81 22.01 17.32
CA VAL A 149 14.31 22.75 16.16
C VAL A 149 14.41 21.86 14.94
N VAL A 150 13.25 21.52 14.39
CA VAL A 150 13.11 20.73 13.16
C VAL A 150 12.77 21.70 12.03
N PRO A 151 13.68 21.95 11.07
CA PRO A 151 13.37 22.80 9.93
C PRO A 151 12.54 22.04 8.89
N ASN A 152 11.99 22.77 7.93
CA ASN A 152 11.43 22.17 6.72
C ASN A 152 12.56 21.66 5.80
N ARG A 153 13.67 22.41 5.76
CA ARG A 153 14.90 22.12 5.01
C ARG A 153 16.12 22.55 5.83
N GLY A 154 17.15 21.71 5.86
CA GLY A 154 18.42 22.01 6.53
C GLY A 154 18.69 21.12 7.73
N SER A 155 19.75 21.46 8.47
CA SER A 155 20.24 20.71 9.63
C SER A 155 19.33 20.86 10.86
N TRP A 156 19.26 19.85 11.71
CA TRP A 156 18.52 19.93 12.98
C TRP A 156 19.37 20.66 14.03
N LEU A 157 18.73 21.56 14.78
CA LEU A 157 19.36 22.28 15.89
C LEU A 157 18.78 21.78 17.21
N LYS A 158 19.61 21.26 18.10
CA LYS A 158 19.18 20.77 19.42
C LYS A 158 19.87 21.56 20.53
N PHE A 159 19.09 22.19 21.38
CA PHE A 159 19.53 22.82 22.62
C PHE A 159 19.30 21.83 23.76
N GLU A 160 20.33 21.55 24.55
CA GLU A 160 20.28 20.61 25.67
C GLU A 160 20.73 21.31 26.94
N LEU A 161 19.87 21.26 27.95
CA LEU A 161 20.18 21.73 29.30
C LEU A 161 20.60 20.53 30.16
N ASN A 162 21.92 20.44 30.40
CA ASN A 162 22.48 19.35 31.19
C ASN A 162 22.22 19.51 32.69
N THR A 163 22.43 18.44 33.45
CA THR A 163 22.30 18.38 34.91
C THR A 163 23.25 19.35 35.65
N LYS A 164 24.34 19.77 34.98
CA LYS A 164 25.25 20.84 35.44
C LYS A 164 24.74 22.26 35.17
N LYS A 165 23.48 22.42 34.74
CA LYS A 165 22.84 23.68 34.33
C LYS A 165 23.62 24.42 33.23
N GLN A 166 24.12 23.68 32.25
CA GLN A 166 24.82 24.21 31.08
C GLN A 166 24.00 23.95 29.83
N ILE A 167 23.87 24.95 28.97
CA ILE A 167 23.21 24.83 27.68
C ILE A 167 24.24 24.47 26.61
N LEU A 168 24.02 23.35 25.95
CA LEU A 168 24.83 22.83 24.86
C LEU A 168 24.01 22.80 23.59
N ILE A 169 24.64 23.14 22.48
CA ILE A 169 23.97 23.22 21.18
C ILE A 169 24.59 22.19 20.26
N TYR A 170 23.72 21.38 19.65
CA TYR A 170 24.10 20.34 18.72
C TYR A 170 23.54 20.64 17.33
N LEU A 171 24.39 20.49 16.33
CA LEU A 171 24.01 20.52 14.91
C LEU A 171 24.12 19.10 14.34
N ASP A 172 23.01 18.55 13.83
CA ASP A 172 22.91 17.18 13.27
C ASP A 172 23.53 16.06 14.15
N LYS A 173 23.48 16.22 15.48
CA LYS A 173 24.01 15.29 16.51
C LYS A 173 25.54 15.15 16.56
N THR A 174 26.32 15.85 15.74
CA THR A 174 27.78 15.68 15.67
C THR A 174 28.53 16.75 16.43
N GLU A 175 28.25 18.02 16.15
CA GLU A 175 29.06 19.13 16.65
C GLU A 175 28.44 19.74 17.91
N LYS A 176 29.21 19.74 19.00
CA LYS A 176 28.82 20.31 20.29
C LYS A 176 29.44 21.70 20.42
N THR A 177 28.59 22.72 20.50
CA THR A 177 29.02 24.10 20.78
C THR A 177 28.47 24.58 22.11
N SER A 178 29.23 25.48 22.76
CA SER A 178 28.78 26.15 23.98
C SER A 178 27.85 27.32 23.62
N LEU A 179 26.94 27.66 24.53
CA LEU A 179 26.04 28.80 24.32
C LEU A 179 26.81 30.12 24.05
N SER A 180 27.96 30.34 24.69
CA SER A 180 28.75 31.55 24.50
C SER A 180 29.36 31.65 23.10
N ASP A 181 29.80 30.54 22.53
CA ASP A 181 30.37 30.51 21.18
C ASP A 181 29.28 30.66 20.12
N PHE A 182 28.09 30.12 20.39
CA PHE A 182 26.94 30.28 19.51
C PHE A 182 26.39 31.72 19.51
N LEU A 183 26.29 32.35 20.68
CA LEU A 183 25.83 33.74 20.78
C LEU A 183 26.82 34.74 20.17
N SER A 184 28.13 34.48 20.28
CA SER A 184 29.13 35.30 19.60
C SER A 184 29.04 35.17 18.09
N ALA A 185 28.69 33.99 17.55
CA ALA A 185 28.42 33.80 16.14
C ALA A 185 27.15 34.53 15.65
N LEU A 186 26.12 34.62 16.49
CA LEU A 186 24.90 35.39 16.21
C LEU A 186 25.08 36.92 16.29
N GLY A 187 26.24 37.41 16.75
CA GLY A 187 26.45 38.83 17.04
C GLY A 187 25.58 39.36 18.19
N MET A 188 25.09 38.48 19.06
CA MET A 188 24.22 38.85 20.20
C MET A 188 25.03 39.02 21.48
N ASN A 189 24.83 40.15 22.18
CA ASN A 189 25.45 40.37 23.49
C ASN A 189 24.68 39.62 24.58
N ILE A 190 25.41 39.01 25.51
CA ILE A 190 24.85 38.33 26.70
C ILE A 190 24.01 39.30 27.55
N ALA A 191 24.29 40.60 27.51
CA ALA A 191 23.51 41.63 28.20
C ALA A 191 22.08 41.78 27.65
N ASP A 192 21.91 41.77 26.33
CA ASP A 192 20.60 41.88 25.66
C ASP A 192 19.76 40.61 25.85
N LEU A 193 20.45 39.47 25.98
CA LEU A 193 19.79 38.20 26.30
C LEU A 193 19.34 38.16 27.77
N ARG A 194 20.09 38.78 28.70
CA ARG A 194 19.70 38.85 30.12
C ARG A 194 18.43 39.68 30.35
N SER A 195 18.21 40.74 29.58
CA SER A 195 17.02 41.59 29.74
C SER A 195 15.75 40.96 29.18
N SER A 196 15.87 39.99 28.26
CA SER A 196 14.75 39.31 27.58
C SER A 196 14.33 37.99 28.24
N LEU A 197 15.06 37.51 29.25
CA LEU A 197 14.76 36.26 29.95
C LEU A 197 13.89 36.48 31.18
N THR A 198 12.98 35.54 31.44
CA THR A 198 12.12 35.54 32.63
C THR A 198 12.92 35.32 33.91
N TYR A 199 13.97 34.48 33.85
CA TYR A 199 14.85 34.14 34.97
C TYR A 199 16.31 34.53 34.70
N PRO A 200 16.67 35.82 34.88
CA PRO A 200 18.03 36.30 34.61
C PRO A 200 19.10 35.73 35.55
N GLU A 201 18.72 35.26 36.74
CA GLU A 201 19.61 34.63 37.73
C GLU A 201 20.33 33.38 37.18
N PHE A 202 19.73 32.69 36.22
CA PHE A 202 20.31 31.51 35.58
C PHE A 202 21.70 31.79 34.99
N PHE A 203 21.92 33.00 34.46
CA PHE A 203 23.21 33.42 33.88
C PHE A 203 24.28 33.78 34.90
N GLN A 204 23.91 34.04 36.16
CA GLN A 204 24.87 34.35 37.23
C GLN A 204 25.70 33.11 37.61
N LEU A 205 25.09 31.92 37.46
CA LEU A 205 25.73 30.61 37.63
C LEU A 205 26.70 30.25 36.49
N LEU A 206 26.47 30.81 35.29
CA LEU A 206 27.32 30.60 34.09
C LEU A 206 28.60 31.46 34.13
N SER A 207 28.51 32.70 34.61
CA SER A 207 29.61 33.67 34.61
C SER A 207 30.81 33.31 35.49
N THR A 208 30.68 32.37 36.44
CA THR A 208 31.78 31.98 37.33
C THR A 208 32.73 30.92 36.75
N ARG A 209 32.47 30.38 35.55
CA ARG A 209 33.26 29.26 34.98
C ARG A 209 33.81 29.48 33.56
N THR A 210 33.56 30.63 32.96
CA THR A 210 33.88 30.93 31.54
C THR A 210 35.35 31.28 31.26
N GLU A 211 36.22 31.40 32.26
CA GLU A 211 37.61 31.86 32.04
C GLU A 211 38.59 30.79 31.52
N LYS A 212 38.23 29.51 31.41
CA LYS A 212 39.18 28.43 31.04
C LYS A 212 39.09 27.85 29.63
N LEU A 213 38.20 28.34 28.77
CA LEU A 213 38.05 27.86 27.38
C LEU A 213 38.22 29.00 26.37
N LYS A 214 39.45 29.53 26.26
CA LYS A 214 39.88 30.36 25.12
C LYS A 214 41.06 29.67 24.45
N ARG A 215 40.79 28.74 23.53
CA ARG A 215 41.70 28.31 22.45
C ARG A 215 40.85 27.67 21.34
N ASP A 216 41.05 28.17 20.12
CA ASP A 216 40.54 27.72 18.81
C ASP A 216 39.04 27.89 18.50
N SER A 217 38.57 29.12 18.24
CA SER A 217 37.16 29.39 17.85
C SER A 217 36.94 30.27 16.61
N THR A 218 37.96 30.61 15.82
CA THR A 218 37.77 31.43 14.61
C THR A 218 37.29 30.64 13.39
N SER A 219 37.51 29.31 13.34
CA SER A 219 37.10 28.47 12.20
C SER A 219 35.63 28.06 12.23
N SER A 220 34.97 28.06 13.38
CA SER A 220 33.57 27.64 13.53
C SER A 220 32.55 28.71 13.12
N LEU A 221 32.90 30.00 13.18
CA LEU A 221 32.01 31.13 12.87
C LEU A 221 31.45 31.10 11.44
N GLY A 222 32.33 30.99 10.43
CA GLY A 222 31.89 30.94 9.02
C GLY A 222 31.09 29.67 8.65
N PHE A 223 31.20 28.62 9.46
CA PHE A 223 30.50 27.37 9.26
C PHE A 223 29.02 27.45 9.70
N PHE A 224 28.72 28.16 10.80
CA PHE A 224 27.35 28.40 11.24
C PHE A 224 26.62 29.38 10.31
N ASP A 225 27.29 30.46 9.89
CA ASP A 225 26.75 31.45 8.94
C ASP A 225 26.25 30.80 7.64
N SER A 226 27.06 29.90 7.07
CA SER A 226 26.72 29.23 5.81
C SER A 226 25.62 28.16 5.94
N ARG A 227 25.47 27.48 7.09
CA ARG A 227 24.50 26.38 7.23
C ARG A 227 23.14 26.74 7.80
N ILE A 228 23.06 27.78 8.62
CA ILE A 228 21.81 28.15 9.33
C ILE A 228 21.18 29.41 8.73
N PHE A 229 21.98 30.37 8.30
CA PHE A 229 21.49 31.69 7.89
C PHE A 229 21.37 31.86 6.37
N ASP A 230 21.92 30.94 5.58
CA ASP A 230 21.69 30.92 4.14
C ASP A 230 20.27 30.35 3.84
N PRO A 231 19.33 31.17 3.32
CA PRO A 231 17.98 30.73 2.99
C PRO A 231 17.96 29.64 1.90
N LYS A 232 19.02 29.53 1.08
CA LYS A 232 19.13 28.44 0.09
C LYS A 232 19.37 27.10 0.75
N ILE A 233 19.96 27.06 1.94
CA ILE A 233 20.36 25.82 2.62
C ILE A 233 19.38 25.48 3.74
N TYR A 234 18.97 26.49 4.52
CA TYR A 234 18.13 26.35 5.70
C TYR A 234 16.83 27.13 5.57
N ASP A 235 15.72 26.44 5.82
CA ASP A 235 14.38 27.02 5.73
C ASP A 235 13.42 26.32 6.72
N ILE A 236 12.75 27.10 7.57
CA ILE A 236 11.69 26.59 8.46
C ILE A 236 10.34 26.47 7.74
N GLY A 237 10.18 27.17 6.60
CA GLY A 237 8.96 27.24 5.82
C GLY A 237 7.81 27.97 6.53
N LEU A 238 6.71 28.19 5.80
CA LEU A 238 5.51 28.88 6.30
C LEU A 238 4.90 28.19 7.53
N VAL A 239 4.87 26.85 7.53
CA VAL A 239 4.33 26.05 8.64
C VAL A 239 5.19 26.22 9.89
N GLY A 240 6.52 26.17 9.75
CA GLY A 240 7.44 26.33 10.87
C GLY A 240 7.32 27.73 11.48
N ARG A 241 7.24 28.77 10.63
CA ARG A 241 7.03 30.15 11.06
C ARG A 241 5.70 30.35 11.78
N TYR A 242 4.61 29.80 11.24
CA TYR A 242 3.30 29.81 11.89
C TYR A 242 3.34 29.16 13.28
N LYS A 243 3.96 27.97 13.40
CA LYS A 243 4.08 27.28 14.69
C LYS A 243 4.91 28.06 15.70
N LEU A 244 6.08 28.57 15.29
CA LEU A 244 6.95 29.39 16.16
C LEU A 244 6.22 30.63 16.69
N ASN A 245 5.53 31.35 15.81
CA ASN A 245 4.78 32.52 16.19
C ASN A 245 3.66 32.18 17.17
N LYS A 246 2.97 31.04 16.97
CA LYS A 246 1.90 30.57 17.85
C LYS A 246 2.44 30.07 19.21
N THR A 247 3.53 29.31 19.24
CA THR A 247 4.07 28.76 20.49
C THR A 247 4.73 29.81 21.38
N PHE A 248 5.33 30.84 20.79
CA PHE A 248 6.02 31.90 21.52
C PHE A 248 5.28 33.23 21.55
N ASN A 249 4.07 33.31 20.97
CA ASN A 249 3.30 34.54 20.78
C ASN A 249 4.12 35.68 20.14
N LEU A 250 4.93 35.34 19.13
CA LEU A 250 5.74 36.31 18.38
C LEU A 250 4.92 36.95 17.26
N ASN A 251 5.06 38.26 17.08
CA ASN A 251 4.39 39.02 16.01
C ASN A 251 5.33 39.23 14.81
N LEU A 252 5.83 38.13 14.22
CA LEU A 252 6.69 38.15 13.04
C LEU A 252 5.88 37.86 11.76
N PRO A 253 6.24 38.45 10.60
CA PRO A 253 5.58 38.16 9.33
C PRO A 253 5.67 36.68 8.94
N ALA A 254 4.61 36.16 8.31
CA ALA A 254 4.55 34.77 7.86
C ALA A 254 5.54 34.45 6.73
N ASP A 255 5.86 35.45 5.89
CA ASP A 255 6.77 35.32 4.75
C ASP A 255 8.24 35.16 5.17
N LEU A 256 8.57 35.42 6.45
CA LEU A 256 9.92 35.28 6.97
C LEU A 256 10.22 33.82 7.30
N THR A 257 10.79 33.08 6.35
CA THR A 257 11.02 31.64 6.49
C THR A 257 12.42 31.26 7.01
N THR A 258 13.25 32.22 7.38
CA THR A 258 14.54 32.00 8.07
C THR A 258 14.39 32.16 9.58
N LEU A 259 15.29 31.56 10.37
CA LEU A 259 15.32 31.77 11.83
C LEU A 259 15.84 33.18 12.18
N THR A 260 15.23 33.80 13.18
CA THR A 260 15.61 35.11 13.68
C THR A 260 16.23 35.04 15.07
N ASN A 261 16.95 36.10 15.44
CA ASN A 261 17.50 36.28 16.77
C ASN A 261 16.41 36.23 17.86
N GLN A 262 15.20 36.73 17.58
CA GLN A 262 14.07 36.66 18.50
C GLN A 262 13.61 35.22 18.75
N ASP A 263 13.60 34.38 17.71
CA ASP A 263 13.25 32.96 17.83
C ASP A 263 14.22 32.25 18.79
N PHE A 264 15.53 32.46 18.63
CA PHE A 264 16.54 31.86 19.51
C PHE A 264 16.37 32.30 20.97
N THR A 265 16.11 33.59 21.21
CA THR A 265 15.86 34.07 22.58
C THR A 265 14.62 33.43 23.20
N ALA A 266 13.54 33.27 22.43
CA ALA A 266 12.30 32.67 22.91
C ALA A 266 12.47 31.17 23.22
N ILE A 267 13.21 30.44 22.36
CA ILE A 267 13.53 29.02 22.57
C ILE A 267 14.34 28.82 23.86
N LEU A 268 15.39 29.64 24.05
CA LEU A 268 16.22 29.58 25.26
C LEU A 268 15.41 29.95 26.51
N ASN A 269 14.54 30.97 26.42
CA ASN A 269 13.72 31.37 27.55
C ASN A 269 12.78 30.24 28.00
N LYS A 270 12.08 29.60 27.06
CA LYS A 270 11.17 28.48 27.37
C LYS A 270 11.93 27.27 27.91
N LEU A 271 13.12 26.97 27.37
CA LEU A 271 13.97 25.89 27.89
C LEU A 271 14.39 26.14 29.35
N ILE A 272 14.70 27.39 29.71
CA ILE A 272 15.04 27.77 31.09
C ILE A 272 13.79 27.68 31.99
N CYS A 273 12.63 28.14 31.52
CA CYS A 273 11.37 28.04 32.28
C CYS A 273 10.97 26.59 32.58
N LEU A 274 11.22 25.65 31.66
CA LEU A 274 10.97 24.22 31.89
C LEU A 274 11.78 23.67 33.07
N ASN A 275 13.01 24.14 33.25
CA ASN A 275 13.83 23.74 34.40
C ASN A 275 13.27 24.22 35.75
N TYR A 276 12.46 25.28 35.75
CA TYR A 276 11.74 25.77 36.93
C TYR A 276 10.31 25.22 37.06
N LYS A 277 9.89 24.32 36.15
CA LYS A 277 8.53 23.72 36.06
C LYS A 277 7.40 24.70 35.76
N ASP A 278 7.70 25.82 35.12
CA ASP A 278 6.70 26.84 34.75
C ASP A 278 6.12 26.67 33.33
N ALA A 279 6.50 25.61 32.61
CA ALA A 279 6.08 25.37 31.24
C ALA A 279 5.72 23.90 30.98
N GLU A 280 4.82 23.68 30.01
CA GLU A 280 4.42 22.35 29.55
C GLU A 280 5.38 21.78 28.49
N PHE A 281 5.46 20.45 28.43
CA PHE A 281 6.19 19.72 27.41
C PHE A 281 5.33 19.50 26.17
N ASP A 282 5.99 19.32 25.02
CA ASP A 282 5.27 19.01 23.78
C ASP A 282 5.09 17.51 23.62
N ASP A 283 3.86 17.07 23.35
CA ASP A 283 3.61 15.71 22.88
C ASP A 283 3.91 15.61 21.37
N ILE A 284 4.93 14.85 21.02
CA ILE A 284 5.40 14.65 19.64
C ILE A 284 4.40 13.83 18.81
N ASP A 285 3.57 13.03 19.47
CA ASP A 285 2.61 12.12 18.82
C ASP A 285 1.24 12.78 18.60
N HIS A 286 0.96 13.90 19.29
CA HIS A 286 -0.23 14.72 19.05
C HIS A 286 -0.29 15.26 17.60
N LEU A 287 -1.48 15.24 16.97
CA LEU A 287 -1.65 15.66 15.56
C LEU A 287 -1.44 17.16 15.29
N GLN A 288 -1.34 18.02 16.32
CA GLN A 288 -0.83 19.39 16.15
C GLN A 288 0.65 19.42 15.76
N ASN A 289 1.38 18.39 16.19
CA ASN A 289 2.82 18.26 16.01
C ASN A 289 3.19 17.37 14.83
N ARG A 290 2.21 16.70 14.24
CA ARG A 290 2.36 15.86 13.04
C ARG A 290 1.56 16.42 11.88
N ARG A 291 2.16 16.43 10.69
CA ARG A 291 1.54 16.92 9.45
C ARG A 291 1.57 15.85 8.37
N VAL A 292 0.56 15.88 7.52
CA VAL A 292 0.46 15.04 6.34
C VAL A 292 1.06 15.80 5.15
N ARG A 293 2.16 15.27 4.62
CA ARG A 293 2.66 15.63 3.29
C ARG A 293 1.86 14.88 2.24
N SER A 294 1.09 15.64 1.47
CA SER A 294 0.27 15.12 0.39
C SER A 294 1.09 14.98 -0.91
N VAL A 295 0.53 14.32 -1.92
CA VAL A 295 1.22 13.99 -3.17
C VAL A 295 1.85 15.20 -3.86
N GLY A 296 1.17 16.34 -3.90
CA GLY A 296 1.69 17.55 -4.52
C GLY A 296 2.97 18.07 -3.87
N GLU A 297 3.03 18.08 -2.53
CA GLU A 297 4.24 18.49 -1.80
C GLU A 297 5.38 17.48 -1.97
N LEU A 298 5.08 16.17 -1.98
CA LEU A 298 6.08 15.15 -2.24
C LEU A 298 6.71 15.32 -3.63
N LEU A 299 5.89 15.60 -4.65
CA LEU A 299 6.37 15.89 -6.00
C LEU A 299 7.13 17.21 -6.08
N GLN A 300 6.71 18.24 -5.34
CA GLN A 300 7.45 19.50 -5.21
C GLN A 300 8.86 19.27 -4.69
N ILE A 301 9.02 18.47 -3.63
CA ILE A 301 10.34 18.14 -3.06
C ILE A 301 11.23 17.41 -4.08
N GLN A 302 10.68 16.46 -4.83
CA GLN A 302 11.44 15.75 -5.86
C GLN A 302 11.80 16.65 -7.05
N PHE A 303 10.87 17.51 -7.45
CA PHE A 303 11.10 18.47 -8.54
C PHE A 303 12.20 19.46 -8.16
N ARG A 304 12.16 19.99 -6.93
CA ARG A 304 13.20 20.85 -6.35
C ARG A 304 14.57 20.18 -6.36
N SER A 305 14.66 18.93 -5.88
CA SER A 305 15.91 18.16 -5.91
C SER A 305 16.45 18.00 -7.35
N GLY A 306 15.55 17.77 -8.31
CA GLY A 306 15.86 17.75 -9.74
C GLY A 306 16.38 19.09 -10.27
N LEU A 307 15.75 20.21 -9.87
CA LEU A 307 16.19 21.56 -10.23
C LEU A 307 17.55 21.91 -9.63
N THR A 308 17.82 21.58 -8.37
CA THR A 308 19.14 21.83 -7.74
C THR A 308 20.25 21.07 -8.47
N ARG A 309 19.98 19.83 -8.92
CA ARG A 309 20.92 19.08 -9.77
C ARG A 309 21.11 19.74 -11.13
N LEU A 310 20.03 20.24 -11.73
CA LEU A 310 20.08 20.97 -12.99
C LEU A 310 20.86 22.28 -12.83
N GLU A 311 20.70 23.01 -11.72
CA GLU A 311 21.43 24.24 -11.37
C GLU A 311 22.93 24.01 -11.45
N ARG A 312 23.38 22.97 -10.75
CA ARG A 312 24.79 22.62 -10.67
C ARG A 312 25.35 22.23 -12.05
N ILE A 313 24.61 21.45 -12.83
CA ILE A 313 25.04 21.06 -14.19
C ILE A 313 25.11 22.29 -15.10
N LEU A 314 24.15 23.22 -14.97
CA LEU A 314 24.14 24.45 -15.74
C LEU A 314 25.29 25.37 -15.36
N SER A 315 25.55 25.57 -14.06
CA SER A 315 26.69 26.39 -13.60
C SER A 315 28.02 25.83 -14.10
N GLU A 316 28.24 24.52 -13.97
CA GLU A 316 29.47 23.86 -14.45
C GLU A 316 29.62 23.95 -15.98
N ARG A 317 28.53 23.79 -16.74
CA ARG A 317 28.57 23.89 -18.22
C ARG A 317 28.81 25.31 -18.71
N MET A 318 28.28 26.32 -18.02
CA MET A 318 28.51 27.72 -18.37
C MET A 318 29.98 28.10 -18.23
N THR A 319 30.72 27.52 -17.26
CA THR A 319 32.16 27.73 -17.11
C THR A 319 32.97 27.09 -18.24
N ILE A 320 32.53 25.93 -18.76
CA ILE A 320 33.28 25.13 -19.75
C ILE A 320 33.05 25.61 -21.18
N CYS A 321 31.84 26.07 -21.52
CA CYS A 321 31.47 26.39 -22.89
C CYS A 321 31.95 27.78 -23.32
N ASP A 322 32.41 27.91 -24.57
CA ASP A 322 32.79 29.20 -25.13
C ASP A 322 31.60 30.18 -25.15
N PRO A 323 31.76 31.42 -24.65
CA PRO A 323 30.70 32.44 -24.62
C PRO A 323 30.15 32.82 -26.01
N ASN A 324 30.86 32.45 -27.08
CA ASN A 324 30.48 32.77 -28.47
C ASN A 324 29.49 31.78 -29.09
N VAL A 325 29.37 30.55 -28.57
CA VAL A 325 28.58 29.46 -29.18
C VAL A 325 27.35 29.09 -28.33
N LEU A 326 27.20 29.73 -27.17
CA LEU A 326 26.19 29.39 -26.17
C LEU A 326 24.76 29.67 -26.64
N ARG A 327 24.00 28.59 -26.87
CA ARG A 327 22.54 28.61 -27.04
C ARG A 327 21.86 27.99 -25.82
N VAL A 328 20.68 28.50 -25.48
CA VAL A 328 19.88 28.01 -24.35
C VAL A 328 19.55 26.52 -24.52
N THR A 329 19.18 26.11 -25.73
CA THR A 329 18.77 24.73 -26.04
C THR A 329 19.88 23.70 -25.89
N THR A 330 21.15 24.11 -26.02
CA THR A 330 22.31 23.21 -25.85
C THR A 330 22.76 23.12 -24.40
N LEU A 331 22.50 24.15 -23.59
CA LEU A 331 22.85 24.18 -22.17
C LEU A 331 21.94 23.26 -21.35
N VAL A 332 20.63 23.43 -21.51
CA VAL A 332 19.62 22.79 -20.66
C VAL A 332 19.40 21.35 -21.08
N ASN A 333 19.64 20.44 -20.14
CA ASN A 333 19.36 19.03 -20.30
C ASN A 333 18.22 18.62 -19.34
N PRO A 334 17.07 18.14 -19.84
CA PRO A 334 15.94 17.77 -18.98
C PRO A 334 16.14 16.47 -18.20
N LYS A 335 17.18 15.67 -18.52
CA LYS A 335 17.43 14.35 -17.91
C LYS A 335 17.46 14.32 -16.37
N PRO A 336 18.05 15.27 -15.63
CA PRO A 336 18.11 15.22 -14.17
C PRO A 336 16.73 15.16 -13.52
N ILE A 337 15.78 15.94 -14.04
CA ILE A 337 14.41 16.01 -13.52
C ILE A 337 13.62 14.75 -13.92
N ILE A 338 13.74 14.32 -15.18
CA ILE A 338 13.08 13.09 -15.66
C ILE A 338 13.58 11.87 -14.86
N SER A 339 14.88 11.79 -14.59
CA SER A 339 15.47 10.70 -13.80
C SER A 339 14.95 10.69 -12.36
N MET A 340 14.84 11.87 -11.73
CA MET A 340 14.30 12.02 -10.38
C MET A 340 12.83 11.59 -10.30
N MET A 341 12.00 12.02 -11.24
CA MET A 341 10.59 11.63 -11.29
C MET A 341 10.46 10.13 -11.55
N ARG A 342 11.26 9.57 -12.46
CA ARG A 342 11.27 8.13 -12.74
C ARG A 342 11.70 7.31 -11.52
N GLU A 343 12.70 7.76 -10.78
CA GLU A 343 13.14 7.14 -9.53
C GLU A 343 12.02 7.20 -8.47
N PHE A 344 11.42 8.37 -8.26
CA PHE A 344 10.32 8.52 -7.30
C PHE A 344 9.14 7.60 -7.61
N PHE A 345 8.64 7.56 -8.85
CA PHE A 345 7.51 6.71 -9.19
C PHE A 345 7.88 5.22 -9.32
N GLY A 346 9.14 4.89 -9.65
CA GLY A 346 9.60 3.53 -9.87
C GLY A 346 10.01 2.80 -8.58
N SER A 347 10.83 3.42 -7.74
CA SER A 347 11.49 2.78 -6.60
C SER A 347 11.06 3.30 -5.23
N SER A 348 10.36 4.44 -5.14
CA SER A 348 9.93 4.97 -3.84
C SER A 348 8.92 4.06 -3.15
N GLN A 349 9.10 3.90 -1.83
CA GLN A 349 8.15 3.20 -0.97
C GLN A 349 6.76 3.85 -0.95
N LEU A 350 6.69 5.16 -1.22
CA LEU A 350 5.44 5.93 -1.24
C LEU A 350 4.67 5.76 -2.55
N SER A 351 5.34 5.44 -3.66
CA SER A 351 4.69 5.14 -4.93
C SER A 351 4.42 3.64 -5.02
N GLN A 352 3.20 3.23 -4.67
CA GLN A 352 2.81 1.83 -4.64
C GLN A 352 1.98 1.46 -5.86
N PHE A 353 2.02 0.18 -6.25
CA PHE A 353 1.06 -0.37 -7.19
C PHE A 353 -0.34 -0.21 -6.61
N LEU A 354 -1.28 0.26 -7.42
CA LEU A 354 -2.65 0.47 -6.97
C LEU A 354 -3.26 -0.89 -6.59
N ASP A 355 -3.99 -0.91 -5.47
CA ASP A 355 -4.74 -2.07 -5.02
C ASP A 355 -6.12 -2.01 -5.66
N GLN A 356 -6.36 -2.90 -6.62
CA GLN A 356 -7.51 -2.95 -7.51
C GLN A 356 -8.24 -4.29 -7.44
N THR A 357 -8.14 -4.99 -6.30
CA THR A 357 -8.97 -6.17 -6.04
C THR A 357 -10.45 -5.84 -6.26
N ASN A 358 -10.94 -4.75 -5.65
CA ASN A 358 -12.28 -4.21 -5.79
C ASN A 358 -12.28 -2.66 -5.61
N PRO A 359 -13.40 -1.95 -5.89
CA PRO A 359 -13.45 -0.50 -5.77
C PRO A 359 -13.09 0.04 -4.37
N LEU A 360 -13.52 -0.64 -3.30
CA LEU A 360 -13.24 -0.21 -1.92
C LEU A 360 -11.75 -0.28 -1.58
N ALA A 361 -11.04 -1.31 -2.05
CA ALA A 361 -9.60 -1.43 -1.89
C ALA A 361 -8.87 -0.25 -2.54
N GLU A 362 -9.32 0.18 -3.72
CA GLU A 362 -8.76 1.33 -4.42
C GLU A 362 -8.93 2.63 -3.63
N LEU A 363 -10.15 2.86 -3.10
CA LEU A 363 -10.47 4.08 -2.36
C LEU A 363 -9.69 4.17 -1.05
N THR A 364 -9.65 3.08 -0.29
CA THR A 364 -8.90 3.02 0.98
C THR A 364 -7.40 3.20 0.75
N HIS A 365 -6.85 2.68 -0.34
CA HIS A 365 -5.44 2.86 -0.67
C HIS A 365 -5.10 4.33 -0.97
N LYS A 366 -5.97 5.07 -1.66
CA LYS A 366 -5.79 6.51 -1.94
C LYS A 366 -5.86 7.40 -0.70
N ARG A 367 -6.57 6.95 0.34
CA ARG A 367 -6.75 7.66 1.62
C ARG A 367 -5.80 7.21 2.72
N ARG A 368 -4.84 6.34 2.38
CA ARG A 368 -3.86 5.82 3.32
C ARG A 368 -2.85 6.90 3.71
N ILE A 369 -2.47 6.86 4.98
CA ILE A 369 -1.40 7.66 5.57
C ILE A 369 -0.32 6.70 6.05
N SER A 370 0.94 7.01 5.74
CA SER A 370 2.11 6.23 6.14
C SER A 370 3.09 7.08 6.94
N GLY A 371 3.53 6.58 8.10
CA GLY A 371 4.68 7.12 8.83
C GLY A 371 6.04 6.67 8.27
N LEU A 372 6.03 5.70 7.34
CA LEU A 372 7.22 5.17 6.68
C LEU A 372 7.62 6.04 5.47
N GLY A 373 8.87 5.93 5.04
CA GLY A 373 9.40 6.60 3.84
C GLY A 373 10.51 7.61 4.16
N PRO A 374 11.02 8.34 3.15
CA PRO A 374 12.09 9.31 3.34
C PRO A 374 11.67 10.40 4.34
N GLY A 375 12.53 10.68 5.33
CA GLY A 375 12.25 11.62 6.43
C GLY A 375 11.30 11.10 7.52
N GLY A 376 10.71 9.91 7.34
CA GLY A 376 9.86 9.24 8.33
C GLY A 376 10.61 8.19 9.15
N PHE A 377 9.88 7.19 9.63
CA PHE A 377 10.43 6.10 10.44
C PHE A 377 10.96 4.94 9.58
N SER A 378 12.05 4.30 10.03
CA SER A 378 12.43 2.95 9.56
C SER A 378 11.59 1.90 10.29
N ARG A 379 11.33 0.75 9.66
CA ARG A 379 10.40 -0.27 10.21
C ARG A 379 10.86 -0.86 11.55
N ASP A 380 12.16 -1.09 11.71
CA ASP A 380 12.72 -1.91 12.80
C ASP A 380 13.01 -1.12 14.08
N HIS A 381 13.10 0.22 14.01
CA HIS A 381 13.53 1.06 15.13
C HIS A 381 12.42 1.98 15.67
N VAL A 382 11.15 1.64 15.47
CA VAL A 382 10.03 2.46 15.96
C VAL A 382 9.62 2.04 17.37
N SER A 383 9.44 3.02 18.26
CA SER A 383 8.87 2.82 19.60
C SER A 383 7.40 2.40 19.53
N PHE A 384 6.93 1.72 20.58
CA PHE A 384 5.52 1.34 20.70
C PHE A 384 4.58 2.55 20.74
N THR A 385 4.97 3.66 21.38
CA THR A 385 4.15 4.88 21.51
C THR A 385 3.67 5.45 20.17
N VAL A 386 4.49 5.36 19.12
CA VAL A 386 4.14 5.88 17.78
C VAL A 386 3.09 4.99 17.09
N ARG A 387 2.99 3.72 17.49
CA ARG A 387 2.01 2.76 16.95
C ARG A 387 0.67 2.82 17.67
N ASP A 388 0.65 3.40 18.87
CA ASP A 388 -0.54 3.49 19.70
C ASP A 388 -1.52 4.55 19.17
N ILE A 389 -2.76 4.46 19.63
CA ILE A 389 -3.84 5.37 19.23
C ILE A 389 -3.84 6.56 20.18
N HIS A 390 -3.63 7.76 19.64
CA HIS A 390 -3.69 9.00 20.40
C HIS A 390 -5.12 9.58 20.41
N PRO A 391 -5.60 10.20 21.51
CA PRO A 391 -6.89 10.91 21.55
C PRO A 391 -7.13 11.91 20.40
N SER A 392 -6.08 12.62 19.96
CA SER A 392 -6.14 13.58 18.85
C SER A 392 -6.53 12.95 17.50
N HIS A 393 -6.40 11.62 17.36
CA HIS A 393 -6.82 10.87 16.16
C HIS A 393 -8.33 10.90 15.92
N TYR A 394 -9.14 11.22 16.94
CA TYR A 394 -10.60 11.26 16.83
C TYR A 394 -11.05 12.11 15.63
N GLY A 395 -11.85 11.51 14.75
CA GLY A 395 -12.39 12.20 13.58
C GLY A 395 -11.38 12.51 12.47
N ARG A 396 -10.10 12.11 12.64
CA ARG A 396 -8.98 12.43 11.74
C ARG A 396 -8.36 11.18 11.15
N VAL A 397 -7.91 10.26 12.01
CA VAL A 397 -7.29 8.99 11.64
C VAL A 397 -8.13 7.86 12.22
N CYS A 398 -8.45 6.86 11.42
CA CYS A 398 -9.26 5.73 11.88
C CYS A 398 -8.47 4.90 12.92
N PRO A 399 -9.05 4.63 14.10
CA PRO A 399 -8.41 3.80 15.12
C PRO A 399 -8.47 2.29 14.81
N ILE A 400 -9.34 1.87 13.89
CA ILE A 400 -9.60 0.45 13.58
C ILE A 400 -8.82 0.00 12.34
N GLU A 401 -8.82 0.79 11.27
CA GLU A 401 -8.25 0.37 9.98
C GLU A 401 -6.72 0.51 9.96
N THR A 402 -6.02 -0.56 10.32
CA THR A 402 -4.57 -0.72 10.20
C THR A 402 -4.23 -2.15 9.73
N PRO A 403 -3.10 -2.39 9.05
CA PRO A 403 -2.60 -3.74 8.81
C PRO A 403 -2.31 -4.48 10.13
N GLU A 404 -2.56 -5.79 10.18
CA GLU A 404 -2.33 -6.65 11.37
C GLU A 404 -0.84 -7.02 11.59
N GLY A 405 0.00 -6.87 10.56
CA GLY A 405 1.41 -7.30 10.59
C GLY A 405 2.36 -6.27 11.21
N GLN A 406 3.64 -6.35 10.83
CA GLN A 406 4.70 -5.46 11.34
C GLN A 406 4.46 -3.96 11.07
N ASN A 407 3.57 -3.62 10.14
CA ASN A 407 3.20 -2.24 9.82
C ASN A 407 2.03 -1.70 10.66
N ALA A 408 1.55 -2.46 11.66
CA ALA A 408 0.47 -2.02 12.55
C ALA A 408 0.78 -0.67 13.22
N GLY A 409 -0.17 0.26 13.17
CA GLY A 409 -0.05 1.62 13.72
C GLY A 409 0.80 2.58 12.87
N LEU A 410 1.71 2.08 12.02
CA LEU A 410 2.54 2.91 11.13
C LEU A 410 1.82 3.30 9.84
N ILE A 411 0.84 2.48 9.44
CA ILE A 411 0.00 2.71 8.27
C ILE A 411 -1.44 2.73 8.75
N ALA A 412 -2.12 3.85 8.52
CA ALA A 412 -3.51 4.05 8.89
C ALA A 412 -4.30 4.67 7.74
N SER A 413 -5.62 4.66 7.84
CA SER A 413 -6.51 5.34 6.90
C SER A 413 -7.10 6.61 7.53
N LEU A 414 -7.34 7.62 6.71
CA LEU A 414 -8.13 8.80 7.10
C LEU A 414 -9.54 8.40 7.53
N ALA A 415 -10.06 9.09 8.54
CA ALA A 415 -11.46 8.96 8.96
C ALA A 415 -12.43 9.50 7.88
N SER A 416 -13.72 9.22 8.05
CA SER A 416 -14.72 9.46 7.00
C SER A 416 -14.88 10.93 6.62
N TYR A 417 -14.86 11.84 7.60
CA TYR A 417 -15.03 13.27 7.39
C TYR A 417 -13.73 14.07 7.39
N ALA A 418 -12.60 13.39 7.59
CA ALA A 418 -11.30 14.02 7.70
C ALA A 418 -10.91 14.73 6.40
N ARG A 419 -10.41 15.97 6.54
CA ARG A 419 -9.84 16.78 5.46
C ARG A 419 -8.43 17.22 5.84
N VAL A 420 -7.62 17.57 4.85
CA VAL A 420 -6.28 18.11 5.07
C VAL A 420 -6.27 19.55 4.61
N ASN A 421 -5.85 20.47 5.49
CA ASN A 421 -5.78 21.88 5.17
C ASN A 421 -4.50 22.24 4.39
N SER A 422 -4.36 23.52 4.02
CA SER A 422 -3.21 24.02 3.25
C SER A 422 -1.86 23.84 3.95
N PHE A 423 -1.84 23.79 5.29
CA PHE A 423 -0.61 23.56 6.06
C PHE A 423 -0.26 22.07 6.22
N GLY A 424 -1.16 21.18 5.83
CA GLY A 424 -1.01 19.73 5.96
C GLY A 424 -1.50 19.17 7.31
N PHE A 425 -2.22 19.94 8.12
CA PHE A 425 -2.88 19.41 9.33
C PHE A 425 -4.23 18.77 8.97
N ILE A 426 -4.59 17.73 9.71
CA ILE A 426 -5.87 17.03 9.51
C ILE A 426 -6.95 17.74 10.33
N GLU A 427 -8.03 18.10 9.66
CA GLU A 427 -9.20 18.77 10.24
C GLU A 427 -10.41 17.85 10.24
N THR A 428 -11.29 18.08 11.20
CA THR A 428 -12.55 17.34 11.35
C THR A 428 -13.72 18.30 11.62
N PRO A 429 -14.94 18.05 11.10
CA PRO A 429 -16.04 19.00 11.20
C PRO A 429 -16.86 18.86 12.49
N PHE A 430 -17.41 19.97 12.99
CA PHE A 430 -18.31 20.03 14.15
C PHE A 430 -19.48 21.01 13.92
N PHE A 431 -20.63 20.72 14.52
CA PHE A 431 -21.75 21.65 14.60
C PHE A 431 -21.62 22.57 15.81
N GLN A 432 -21.97 23.84 15.65
CA GLN A 432 -22.04 24.79 16.76
C GLN A 432 -23.26 24.51 17.65
N VAL A 433 -23.05 24.60 18.96
CA VAL A 433 -24.10 24.51 19.98
C VAL A 433 -24.21 25.85 20.70
N LYS A 434 -25.43 26.37 20.83
CA LYS A 434 -25.71 27.58 21.62
C LYS A 434 -26.83 27.32 22.59
N ASN A 435 -26.56 27.48 23.89
CA ASN A 435 -27.54 27.27 24.97
C ASN A 435 -28.28 25.91 24.84
N GLY A 436 -27.56 24.85 24.45
CA GLY A 436 -28.11 23.51 24.24
C GLY A 436 -28.82 23.24 22.92
N PHE A 437 -28.89 24.23 22.01
CA PHE A 437 -29.44 24.06 20.67
C PHE A 437 -28.32 23.83 19.65
N VAL A 438 -28.40 22.71 18.92
CA VAL A 438 -27.46 22.36 17.85
C VAL A 438 -27.86 23.08 16.56
N LEU A 439 -26.97 23.92 16.06
CA LEU A 439 -27.22 24.79 14.90
C LEU A 439 -26.96 24.08 13.57
N LYS A 440 -27.76 23.05 13.23
CA LYS A 440 -27.63 22.29 11.97
C LYS A 440 -27.91 23.12 10.69
N ASN A 441 -28.54 24.28 10.82
CA ASN A 441 -28.81 25.18 9.69
C ASN A 441 -27.56 25.91 9.19
N TYR A 442 -26.50 25.95 9.99
CA TYR A 442 -25.21 26.56 9.64
C TYR A 442 -24.23 25.48 9.17
N PRO A 443 -23.26 25.83 8.30
CA PRO A 443 -22.23 24.88 7.88
C PRO A 443 -21.40 24.44 9.09
N ALA A 444 -20.99 23.17 9.09
CA ALA A 444 -20.09 22.63 10.10
C ALA A 444 -18.71 23.31 10.00
N ILE A 445 -18.07 23.53 11.15
CA ILE A 445 -16.74 24.15 11.26
C ILE A 445 -15.70 23.05 11.31
N TYR A 446 -14.71 23.14 10.44
CA TYR A 446 -13.54 22.27 10.44
C TYR A 446 -12.52 22.79 11.44
N LEU A 447 -12.08 21.94 12.36
CA LEU A 447 -11.11 22.28 13.40
C LEU A 447 -9.88 21.39 13.34
N THR A 448 -8.72 22.01 13.55
CA THR A 448 -7.45 21.31 13.79
C THR A 448 -7.41 20.71 15.19
N ALA A 449 -6.49 19.78 15.44
CA ALA A 449 -6.37 19.12 16.75
C ALA A 449 -6.05 20.10 17.90
N ASP A 450 -5.33 21.18 17.59
CA ASP A 450 -4.97 22.23 18.55
C ASP A 450 -6.18 23.09 18.96
N GLU A 451 -6.99 23.49 17.97
CA GLU A 451 -8.20 24.29 18.20
C GLU A 451 -9.26 23.48 18.95
N GLU A 452 -9.37 22.17 18.68
CA GLU A 452 -10.26 21.26 19.39
C GLU A 452 -9.95 21.20 20.90
N ARG A 453 -8.68 21.23 21.29
CA ARG A 453 -8.26 21.07 22.70
C ARG A 453 -8.83 22.14 23.63
N GLN A 454 -9.14 23.33 23.10
CA GLN A 454 -9.63 24.48 23.88
C GLN A 454 -11.16 24.50 24.06
N LEU A 455 -11.89 23.61 23.38
CA LEU A 455 -13.35 23.66 23.28
C LEU A 455 -13.97 22.41 23.92
N LYS A 456 -15.17 22.56 24.49
CA LYS A 456 -15.94 21.44 25.06
C LYS A 456 -16.81 20.81 23.99
N ILE A 457 -16.43 19.61 23.53
CA ILE A 457 -17.07 18.94 22.39
C ILE A 457 -17.90 17.74 22.84
N ALA A 458 -19.20 17.77 22.50
CA ALA A 458 -20.10 16.65 22.69
C ALA A 458 -19.99 15.61 21.55
N PRO A 459 -20.15 14.32 21.85
CA PRO A 459 -20.22 13.26 20.84
C PRO A 459 -21.52 13.35 20.00
N ALA A 460 -21.56 12.61 18.90
CA ALA A 460 -22.67 12.64 17.94
C ALA A 460 -23.85 11.72 18.28
N ASP A 461 -23.70 10.86 19.30
CA ASP A 461 -24.65 9.84 19.75
C ASP A 461 -25.74 10.38 20.68
N LEU A 462 -25.80 11.70 20.89
CA LEU A 462 -26.81 12.34 21.72
C LEU A 462 -28.16 12.44 21.01
N VAL A 463 -29.23 12.09 21.72
CA VAL A 463 -30.60 12.24 21.24
C VAL A 463 -31.00 13.71 21.22
N LEU A 464 -31.46 14.17 20.05
CA LEU A 464 -31.93 15.53 19.81
C LEU A 464 -33.45 15.55 19.66
N ASP A 465 -34.09 16.59 20.19
CA ASP A 465 -35.51 16.86 19.96
C ASP A 465 -35.75 17.47 18.56
N LEU A 466 -37.01 17.58 18.14
CA LEU A 466 -37.42 18.15 16.84
C LEU A 466 -36.88 19.56 16.58
N GLN A 467 -36.59 20.31 17.65
CA GLN A 467 -36.01 21.66 17.60
C GLN A 467 -34.46 21.66 17.66
N ASN A 468 -33.83 20.49 17.52
CA ASN A 468 -32.38 20.26 17.70
C ASN A 468 -31.84 20.61 19.10
N LYS A 469 -32.68 20.51 20.14
CA LYS A 469 -32.25 20.66 21.53
C LYS A 469 -31.79 19.32 22.08
N ILE A 470 -30.68 19.31 22.83
CA ILE A 470 -30.20 18.11 23.53
C ILE A 470 -31.17 17.77 24.67
N GLN A 471 -31.60 16.51 24.76
CA GLN A 471 -32.62 16.08 25.74
C GLN A 471 -32.09 15.83 27.15
N GLN A 472 -30.84 15.36 27.28
CA GLN A 472 -30.21 15.06 28.57
C GLN A 472 -29.71 16.33 29.24
N ASP A 473 -29.79 16.46 30.57
CA ASP A 473 -29.34 17.68 31.28
C ASP A 473 -27.81 17.77 31.47
N ASN A 474 -27.17 16.60 31.66
CA ASN A 474 -25.73 16.46 31.77
C ASN A 474 -25.20 15.59 30.63
N VAL A 475 -24.14 16.04 29.98
CA VAL A 475 -23.57 15.43 28.78
C VAL A 475 -22.10 15.14 29.01
N THR A 476 -21.64 13.97 28.57
CA THR A 476 -20.21 13.64 28.48
C THR A 476 -19.59 14.39 27.32
N VAL A 477 -18.64 15.27 27.60
CA VAL A 477 -17.88 16.03 26.61
C VAL A 477 -16.42 15.63 26.64
N ARG A 478 -15.75 15.81 25.51
CA ARG A 478 -14.29 15.81 25.46
C ARG A 478 -13.78 17.22 25.72
N PHE A 479 -12.89 17.35 26.69
CA PHE A 479 -12.18 18.58 26.98
C PHE A 479 -10.73 18.24 27.36
N GLN A 480 -9.76 18.93 26.76
CA GLN A 480 -8.33 18.66 26.98
C GLN A 480 -7.93 17.18 26.85
N GLU A 481 -8.52 16.46 25.90
CA GLU A 481 -8.29 15.02 25.63
C GLU A 481 -8.85 14.05 26.68
N GLU A 482 -9.48 14.55 27.74
CA GLU A 482 -10.18 13.77 28.77
C GLU A 482 -11.71 13.82 28.58
N LEU A 483 -12.42 12.90 29.23
CA LEU A 483 -13.88 12.85 29.23
C LEU A 483 -14.41 13.46 30.53
N GLU A 484 -15.14 14.56 30.42
CA GLU A 484 -15.78 15.27 31.53
C GLU A 484 -17.30 15.26 31.38
N ILE A 485 -18.04 15.32 32.50
CA ILE A 485 -19.50 15.47 32.49
C ILE A 485 -19.83 16.92 32.78
N VAL A 486 -20.49 17.60 31.85
CA VAL A 486 -20.85 19.02 31.96
C VAL A 486 -22.34 19.24 31.72
N PRO A 487 -22.94 20.32 32.26
CA PRO A 487 -24.30 20.69 31.91
C PRO A 487 -24.39 21.11 30.43
N VAL A 488 -25.53 20.88 29.79
CA VAL A 488 -25.79 21.19 28.37
C VAL A 488 -25.46 22.64 27.98
N THR A 489 -25.59 23.58 28.92
CA THR A 489 -25.30 25.01 28.70
C THR A 489 -23.83 25.28 28.41
N GLU A 490 -22.92 24.41 28.87
CA GLU A 490 -21.47 24.52 28.66
C GLU A 490 -20.99 23.83 27.38
N VAL A 491 -21.86 23.11 26.68
CA VAL A 491 -21.50 22.45 25.42
C VAL A 491 -21.38 23.49 24.31
N GLU A 492 -20.20 23.61 23.72
CA GLU A 492 -19.93 24.59 22.67
C GLU A 492 -20.07 24.00 21.26
N LEU A 493 -19.65 22.74 21.09
CA LEU A 493 -19.65 22.04 19.81
C LEU A 493 -20.19 20.62 19.95
N MET A 494 -20.68 20.06 18.85
CA MET A 494 -21.12 18.67 18.74
C MET A 494 -20.55 18.02 17.48
N ALA A 495 -20.11 16.76 17.57
CA ALA A 495 -19.70 15.98 16.41
C ALA A 495 -20.84 15.83 15.38
N VAL A 496 -20.49 15.71 14.10
CA VAL A 496 -21.46 15.72 13.00
C VAL A 496 -22.21 14.40 12.86
N SER A 497 -21.51 13.28 13.05
CA SER A 497 -22.05 11.93 12.87
C SER A 497 -21.25 10.93 13.71
N ALA A 498 -21.89 9.84 14.16
CA ALA A 498 -21.21 8.77 14.89
C ALA A 498 -20.11 8.09 14.04
N ILE A 499 -20.28 8.06 12.71
CA ILE A 499 -19.32 7.48 11.75
C ILE A 499 -18.05 8.35 11.61
N GLN A 500 -18.05 9.58 12.15
CA GLN A 500 -16.93 10.51 12.03
C GLN A 500 -15.60 9.92 12.49
N ILE A 501 -15.62 9.01 13.46
CA ILE A 501 -14.44 8.39 14.10
C ILE A 501 -13.77 7.35 13.20
N VAL A 502 -14.53 6.68 12.33
CA VAL A 502 -14.08 5.50 11.59
C VAL A 502 -13.79 5.82 10.12
N SER A 503 -13.03 4.95 9.45
CA SER A 503 -12.76 5.06 8.01
C SER A 503 -13.94 4.60 7.16
N ALA A 504 -13.87 4.88 5.86
CA ALA A 504 -14.88 4.47 4.90
C ALA A 504 -15.15 2.94 4.88
N ALA A 505 -14.11 2.11 4.99
CA ALA A 505 -14.27 0.65 4.96
C ALA A 505 -14.84 0.11 6.28
N THR A 506 -14.44 0.68 7.41
CA THR A 506 -14.99 0.30 8.71
C THR A 506 -16.45 0.75 8.85
N ALA A 507 -16.81 1.89 8.27
CA ALA A 507 -18.18 2.42 8.25
C ALA A 507 -19.18 1.59 7.41
N LEU A 508 -18.70 0.62 6.61
CA LEU A 508 -19.54 -0.31 5.85
C LEU A 508 -19.96 -1.55 6.66
N ILE A 509 -19.45 -1.70 7.89
CA ILE A 509 -19.82 -2.77 8.80
C ILE A 509 -21.09 -2.32 9.56
N PRO A 510 -22.27 -2.95 9.33
CA PRO A 510 -23.47 -2.66 10.12
C PRO A 510 -23.26 -3.16 11.55
N PHE A 511 -23.99 -2.61 12.53
CA PHE A 511 -23.90 -3.08 13.93
C PHE A 511 -22.46 -3.13 14.49
N LEU A 512 -21.59 -2.22 14.03
CA LEU A 512 -20.17 -2.15 14.41
C LEU A 512 -19.97 -2.03 15.93
N GLU A 513 -20.90 -1.38 16.62
CA GLU A 513 -20.92 -1.19 18.07
C GLU A 513 -21.03 -2.51 18.86
N HIS A 514 -21.44 -3.60 18.19
CA HIS A 514 -21.56 -4.95 18.79
C HIS A 514 -20.38 -5.87 18.45
N ASP A 515 -19.33 -5.32 17.82
CA ASP A 515 -18.11 -6.04 17.47
C ASP A 515 -16.90 -5.54 18.25
N ASP A 516 -16.07 -6.47 18.71
CA ASP A 516 -14.73 -6.14 19.22
C ASP A 516 -13.87 -5.47 18.15
N ALA A 517 -13.07 -4.48 18.55
CA ALA A 517 -12.24 -3.68 17.65
C ALA A 517 -11.28 -4.54 16.81
N ASN A 518 -10.74 -5.64 17.36
CA ASN A 518 -9.85 -6.52 16.59
C ASN A 518 -10.59 -7.26 15.47
N ARG A 519 -11.86 -7.59 15.68
CA ARG A 519 -12.71 -8.24 14.67
C ARG A 519 -13.23 -7.25 13.65
N ALA A 520 -13.58 -6.04 14.07
CA ALA A 520 -13.89 -4.95 13.15
C ALA A 520 -12.70 -4.61 12.24
N LEU A 521 -11.47 -4.60 12.77
CA LEU A 521 -10.23 -4.42 12.01
C LEU A 521 -10.09 -5.49 10.93
N MET A 522 -10.25 -6.76 11.31
CA MET A 522 -10.23 -7.89 10.39
C MET A 522 -11.31 -7.75 9.31
N GLY A 523 -12.54 -7.39 9.70
CA GLY A 523 -13.67 -7.16 8.79
C GLY A 523 -13.42 -6.07 7.77
N SER A 524 -12.94 -4.91 8.21
CA SER A 524 -12.54 -3.78 7.35
C SER A 524 -11.43 -4.18 6.37
N ASN A 525 -10.44 -4.96 6.84
CA ASN A 525 -9.34 -5.44 6.00
C ASN A 525 -9.80 -6.48 4.96
N MET A 526 -10.70 -7.39 5.34
CA MET A 526 -11.21 -8.46 4.46
C MET A 526 -12.14 -7.93 3.37
N GLN A 527 -12.90 -6.86 3.63
CA GLN A 527 -13.70 -6.21 2.58
C GLN A 527 -12.82 -5.74 1.42
N ARG A 528 -11.60 -5.25 1.67
CA ARG A 528 -10.63 -4.88 0.61
C ARG A 528 -10.08 -6.10 -0.15
N GLN A 529 -10.15 -7.29 0.44
CA GLN A 529 -9.69 -8.53 -0.18
C GLN A 529 -10.78 -9.25 -0.98
N ALA A 530 -12.02 -8.72 -0.98
CA ALA A 530 -13.12 -9.34 -1.69
C ALA A 530 -12.91 -9.30 -3.21
N VAL A 531 -13.15 -10.42 -3.88
CA VAL A 531 -13.01 -10.55 -5.33
C VAL A 531 -14.33 -10.18 -6.01
N PRO A 532 -14.32 -9.40 -7.11
CA PRO A 532 -15.53 -9.09 -7.86
C PRO A 532 -16.13 -10.37 -8.45
N LEU A 533 -17.38 -10.62 -8.07
CA LEU A 533 -18.15 -11.76 -8.52
C LEU A 533 -18.71 -11.52 -9.93
N LEU A 534 -19.08 -12.60 -10.62
CA LEU A 534 -19.72 -12.51 -11.93
C LEU A 534 -21.08 -11.79 -11.87
N TYR A 535 -21.84 -12.05 -10.80
CA TYR A 535 -23.13 -11.44 -10.52
C TYR A 535 -23.16 -10.93 -9.08
N PRO A 536 -22.56 -9.77 -8.79
CA PRO A 536 -22.59 -9.22 -7.44
C PRO A 536 -24.03 -8.88 -7.04
N THR A 537 -24.37 -9.06 -5.76
CA THR A 537 -25.65 -8.60 -5.22
C THR A 537 -25.43 -7.58 -4.11
N LYS A 538 -26.22 -6.51 -4.13
CA LYS A 538 -26.22 -5.51 -3.07
C LYS A 538 -26.66 -6.11 -1.72
N PRO A 539 -26.09 -5.66 -0.59
CA PRO A 539 -26.45 -6.19 0.73
C PRO A 539 -27.91 -5.85 1.09
N ILE A 540 -28.61 -6.77 1.77
CA ILE A 540 -29.96 -6.50 2.32
C ILE A 540 -29.88 -5.47 3.45
N VAL A 541 -28.88 -5.60 4.32
CA VAL A 541 -28.57 -4.67 5.41
C VAL A 541 -27.34 -3.85 5.00
N GLY A 542 -27.54 -2.62 4.55
CA GLY A 542 -26.45 -1.69 4.20
C GLY A 542 -26.30 -0.58 5.23
N THR A 543 -25.24 0.22 5.13
CA THR A 543 -25.04 1.42 5.98
C THR A 543 -25.49 2.72 5.32
N GLY A 544 -25.77 2.68 4.02
CA GLY A 544 -26.17 3.83 3.21
C GLY A 544 -24.99 4.57 2.57
N LEU A 545 -23.76 4.17 2.86
CA LEU A 545 -22.53 4.75 2.29
C LEU A 545 -22.17 4.10 0.94
N GLU A 546 -22.72 2.93 0.63
CA GLU A 546 -22.35 2.10 -0.52
C GLU A 546 -22.45 2.85 -1.85
N THR A 547 -23.48 3.67 -2.03
CA THR A 547 -23.69 4.47 -3.25
C THR A 547 -22.62 5.54 -3.42
N GLN A 548 -22.31 6.29 -2.35
CA GLN A 548 -21.34 7.37 -2.39
C GLN A 548 -19.93 6.83 -2.58
N LEU A 549 -19.58 5.74 -1.88
CA LEU A 549 -18.28 5.09 -2.05
C LEU A 549 -18.11 4.51 -3.47
N ALA A 550 -19.16 3.90 -4.05
CA ALA A 550 -19.10 3.43 -5.43
C ALA A 550 -18.84 4.58 -6.42
N ALA A 551 -19.54 5.71 -6.26
CA ALA A 551 -19.36 6.90 -7.10
C ALA A 551 -17.94 7.48 -7.01
N ASP A 552 -17.45 7.71 -5.79
CA ASP A 552 -16.16 8.39 -5.54
C ASP A 552 -14.95 7.56 -6.03
N THR A 553 -15.08 6.25 -6.18
CA THR A 553 -14.00 5.38 -6.70
C THR A 553 -13.68 5.62 -8.17
N GLY A 554 -14.65 6.13 -8.95
CA GLY A 554 -14.55 6.26 -10.40
C GLY A 554 -14.48 4.93 -11.17
N MET A 555 -14.91 3.82 -10.57
CA MET A 555 -15.09 2.53 -11.29
C MET A 555 -16.45 2.43 -12.00
N VAL A 556 -17.45 3.15 -11.49
CA VAL A 556 -18.77 3.31 -12.12
C VAL A 556 -18.74 4.49 -13.10
N VAL A 557 -19.62 4.48 -14.10
CA VAL A 557 -19.71 5.58 -15.06
C VAL A 557 -20.80 6.54 -14.62
N ILE A 558 -20.44 7.81 -14.44
CA ILE A 558 -21.34 8.90 -14.03
C ILE A 558 -21.55 9.85 -15.21
N THR A 559 -22.80 10.26 -15.45
CA THR A 559 -23.09 11.31 -16.45
C THR A 559 -22.93 12.70 -15.82
N TYR A 560 -22.33 13.64 -16.55
CA TYR A 560 -22.09 15.03 -16.06
C TYR A 560 -23.07 16.04 -16.66
N SER A 561 -24.10 15.55 -17.35
CA SER A 561 -25.06 16.40 -18.02
C SER A 561 -26.44 15.76 -18.02
N ASP A 562 -27.44 16.62 -17.81
CA ASP A 562 -28.84 16.26 -17.97
C ASP A 562 -29.13 16.00 -19.45
N GLY A 563 -29.82 14.91 -19.74
CA GLY A 563 -30.11 14.51 -21.11
C GLY A 563 -30.94 13.24 -21.21
N VAL A 564 -31.18 12.81 -22.45
CA VAL A 564 -31.87 11.57 -22.78
C VAL A 564 -30.87 10.59 -23.38
N VAL A 565 -30.90 9.35 -22.92
CA VAL A 565 -30.07 8.28 -23.47
C VAL A 565 -30.53 7.97 -24.89
N ASN A 566 -29.64 8.14 -25.87
CA ASN A 566 -29.94 7.94 -27.28
C ASN A 566 -29.74 6.48 -27.69
N THR A 567 -28.59 5.90 -27.36
CA THR A 567 -28.25 4.51 -27.68
C THR A 567 -27.43 3.89 -26.56
N VAL A 568 -27.72 2.63 -26.24
CA VAL A 568 -26.99 1.86 -25.23
C VAL A 568 -26.41 0.61 -25.89
N THR A 569 -25.10 0.49 -25.88
CA THR A 569 -24.41 -0.75 -26.28
C THR A 569 -23.61 -1.31 -25.12
N ASN A 570 -23.08 -2.52 -25.29
CA ASN A 570 -22.19 -3.12 -24.31
C ASN A 570 -20.83 -2.40 -24.18
N SER A 571 -20.47 -1.54 -25.14
CA SER A 571 -19.17 -0.87 -25.23
C SER A 571 -19.25 0.65 -25.06
N MET A 572 -20.42 1.25 -25.28
CA MET A 572 -20.59 2.70 -25.18
C MET A 572 -22.04 3.09 -24.88
N ILE A 573 -22.19 4.25 -24.22
CA ILE A 573 -23.48 4.89 -23.94
C ILE A 573 -23.45 6.29 -24.56
N LEU A 574 -24.47 6.62 -25.35
CA LEU A 574 -24.63 7.96 -25.93
C LEU A 574 -25.75 8.72 -25.21
N VAL A 575 -25.43 9.86 -24.63
CA VAL A 575 -26.40 10.75 -23.97
C VAL A 575 -26.56 12.03 -24.78
N ARG A 576 -27.79 12.39 -25.14
CA ARG A 576 -28.12 13.63 -25.83
C ARG A 576 -28.58 14.67 -24.82
N ASN A 577 -27.82 15.74 -24.68
CA ASN A 577 -28.16 16.83 -23.76
C ASN A 577 -29.33 17.66 -24.28
N GLY A 578 -29.93 18.46 -23.40
CA GLY A 578 -30.97 19.45 -23.76
C GLY A 578 -30.52 20.47 -24.84
N PHE A 579 -29.21 20.70 -25.00
CA PHE A 579 -28.64 21.54 -26.06
C PHE A 579 -28.41 20.82 -27.39
N GLY A 580 -28.83 19.56 -27.53
CA GLY A 580 -28.68 18.77 -28.75
C GLY A 580 -27.30 18.13 -28.96
N LYS A 581 -26.30 18.42 -28.11
CA LYS A 581 -24.97 17.77 -28.14
C LYS A 581 -25.06 16.34 -27.64
N VAL A 582 -24.45 15.40 -28.38
CA VAL A 582 -24.32 14.00 -27.98
C VAL A 582 -22.97 13.80 -27.28
N ILE A 583 -22.98 13.26 -26.08
CA ILE A 583 -21.80 12.87 -25.31
C ILE A 583 -21.68 11.35 -25.33
N SER A 584 -20.49 10.85 -25.66
CA SER A 584 -20.17 9.42 -25.68
C SER A 584 -19.39 9.00 -24.45
N TYR A 585 -19.90 7.99 -23.74
CA TYR A 585 -19.23 7.34 -22.62
C TYR A 585 -18.77 5.95 -23.05
N ALA A 586 -17.46 5.71 -23.10
CA ALA A 586 -16.90 4.39 -23.43
C ALA A 586 -16.82 3.51 -22.18
N LEU A 587 -17.23 2.24 -22.31
CA LEU A 587 -17.25 1.26 -21.22
C LEU A 587 -16.01 0.35 -21.27
N HIS A 588 -15.44 0.06 -20.10
CA HIS A 588 -14.35 -0.89 -19.95
C HIS A 588 -14.87 -2.33 -19.95
N LYS A 589 -14.37 -3.18 -20.86
CA LYS A 589 -14.81 -4.58 -21.00
C LYS A 589 -13.63 -5.54 -20.83
N TYR A 590 -13.78 -6.47 -19.90
CA TYR A 590 -12.82 -7.54 -19.60
C TYR A 590 -11.37 -7.04 -19.52
N MET A 591 -11.16 -5.90 -18.85
CA MET A 591 -9.82 -5.38 -18.62
C MET A 591 -9.20 -6.06 -17.41
N ARG A 592 -7.92 -6.40 -17.50
CA ARG A 592 -7.13 -6.92 -16.39
C ARG A 592 -6.85 -5.80 -15.37
N SER A 593 -7.06 -6.08 -14.09
CA SER A 593 -6.61 -5.23 -12.98
C SER A 593 -5.15 -5.52 -12.59
N ASN A 594 -4.56 -4.70 -11.71
CA ASN A 594 -3.22 -4.97 -11.19
C ASN A 594 -3.10 -6.32 -10.44
N GLN A 595 -4.16 -6.79 -9.77
CA GLN A 595 -4.22 -8.05 -9.00
C GLN A 595 -4.89 -9.19 -9.78
N ASP A 596 -4.82 -9.15 -11.12
CA ASP A 596 -5.34 -10.18 -12.03
C ASP A 596 -6.86 -10.41 -11.94
N THR A 597 -7.61 -9.51 -11.30
CA THR A 597 -9.08 -9.51 -11.31
C THR A 597 -9.63 -8.86 -12.60
N CYS A 598 -10.92 -9.05 -12.84
CA CYS A 598 -11.60 -8.54 -14.02
C CYS A 598 -12.30 -7.20 -13.74
N VAL A 599 -11.94 -6.16 -14.50
CA VAL A 599 -12.66 -4.88 -14.58
C VAL A 599 -13.62 -4.95 -15.76
N ASN A 600 -14.92 -4.99 -15.48
CA ASN A 600 -15.97 -5.05 -16.48
C ASN A 600 -17.12 -4.13 -16.09
N GLN A 601 -17.44 -3.17 -16.96
CA GLN A 601 -18.56 -2.25 -16.80
C GLN A 601 -19.80 -2.74 -17.55
N ARG A 602 -20.97 -2.51 -16.96
CA ARG A 602 -22.28 -2.93 -17.50
C ARG A 602 -23.24 -1.74 -17.49
N PRO A 603 -23.86 -1.38 -18.62
CA PRO A 603 -24.85 -0.31 -18.63
C PRO A 603 -26.05 -0.69 -17.76
N ILE A 604 -26.58 0.27 -17.00
CA ILE A 604 -27.79 0.11 -16.18
C ILE A 604 -28.99 0.87 -16.76
N VAL A 605 -28.73 1.87 -17.60
CA VAL A 605 -29.76 2.68 -18.26
C VAL A 605 -30.24 2.05 -19.55
N TRP A 606 -31.47 2.38 -19.94
CA TRP A 606 -32.09 1.94 -21.19
C TRP A 606 -32.15 3.08 -22.22
N GLU A 607 -32.35 2.71 -23.48
CA GLU A 607 -32.58 3.70 -24.53
C GLU A 607 -33.85 4.52 -24.22
N HIS A 608 -33.78 5.83 -24.48
CA HIS A 608 -34.82 6.82 -24.18
C HIS A 608 -35.04 7.13 -22.69
N GLU A 609 -34.23 6.60 -21.79
CA GLU A 609 -34.27 6.98 -20.37
C GLU A 609 -33.75 8.42 -20.16
N GLU A 610 -34.42 9.20 -19.31
CA GLU A 610 -33.95 10.50 -18.88
C GLU A 610 -32.91 10.36 -17.76
N VAL A 611 -31.74 10.96 -17.94
CA VAL A 611 -30.65 10.92 -16.97
C VAL A 611 -30.32 12.31 -16.44
N LYS A 612 -30.00 12.37 -15.15
CA LYS A 612 -29.56 13.61 -14.47
C LYS A 612 -28.06 13.65 -14.28
N SER A 613 -27.48 14.84 -14.29
CA SER A 613 -26.08 15.06 -13.93
C SER A 613 -25.80 14.51 -12.53
N GLY A 614 -24.76 13.69 -12.40
CA GLY A 614 -24.39 12.96 -11.19
C GLY A 614 -25.01 11.56 -11.08
N GLN A 615 -25.91 11.17 -11.98
CA GLN A 615 -26.48 9.83 -12.00
C GLN A 615 -25.46 8.80 -12.53
N ILE A 616 -25.42 7.64 -11.87
CA ILE A 616 -24.65 6.48 -12.34
C ILE A 616 -25.41 5.85 -13.51
N ILE A 617 -24.74 5.66 -14.65
CA ILE A 617 -25.32 5.11 -15.88
C ILE A 617 -24.77 3.73 -16.26
N ALA A 618 -23.65 3.33 -15.66
CA ALA A 618 -23.10 1.98 -15.77
C ALA A 618 -22.44 1.53 -14.47
N ASP A 619 -22.69 0.28 -14.10
CA ASP A 619 -22.03 -0.42 -13.01
C ASP A 619 -20.61 -0.83 -13.39
N GLY A 620 -19.73 -0.93 -12.40
CA GLY A 620 -18.37 -1.45 -12.51
C GLY A 620 -18.19 -2.83 -11.85
N PRO A 621 -16.94 -3.23 -11.58
CA PRO A 621 -16.66 -4.46 -10.85
C PRO A 621 -17.11 -4.35 -9.39
N GLY A 622 -17.89 -5.34 -8.90
CA GLY A 622 -18.35 -5.36 -7.51
C GLY A 622 -19.33 -4.24 -7.15
N THR A 623 -20.17 -3.84 -8.11
CA THR A 623 -21.28 -2.90 -7.90
C THR A 623 -22.57 -3.44 -8.50
N ASP A 624 -23.71 -3.09 -7.90
CA ASP A 624 -25.05 -3.48 -8.34
C ASP A 624 -25.99 -2.27 -8.22
N MET A 625 -26.49 -1.78 -9.35
CA MET A 625 -27.36 -0.60 -9.47
C MET A 625 -26.78 0.66 -8.79
N GLY A 626 -25.48 0.90 -8.98
CA GLY A 626 -24.75 2.04 -8.43
C GLY A 626 -24.38 1.93 -6.94
N GLU A 627 -24.67 0.80 -6.28
CA GLU A 627 -24.24 0.52 -4.90
C GLU A 627 -23.05 -0.46 -4.89
N LEU A 628 -22.15 -0.30 -3.91
CA LEU A 628 -21.07 -1.26 -3.68
C LEU A 628 -21.63 -2.63 -3.27
N ALA A 629 -21.22 -3.67 -4.00
CA ALA A 629 -21.69 -5.04 -3.87
C ALA A 629 -20.51 -6.03 -3.96
N LEU A 630 -19.86 -6.28 -2.82
CA LEU A 630 -18.64 -7.08 -2.72
C LEU A 630 -18.86 -8.60 -2.56
N GLY A 631 -20.11 -9.02 -2.34
CA GLY A 631 -20.44 -10.39 -1.95
C GLY A 631 -21.85 -10.82 -2.33
N GLN A 632 -22.38 -11.78 -1.56
CA GLN A 632 -23.72 -12.36 -1.74
C GLN A 632 -24.48 -12.45 -0.43
N ASN A 633 -25.80 -12.27 -0.50
CA ASN A 633 -26.70 -12.56 0.61
C ASN A 633 -27.04 -14.07 0.61
N ILE A 634 -26.59 -14.82 1.62
CA ILE A 634 -26.78 -16.29 1.69
C ILE A 634 -27.41 -16.72 3.01
N LEU A 635 -28.06 -17.89 3.00
CA LEU A 635 -28.72 -18.44 4.18
C LEU A 635 -27.70 -19.23 5.04
N VAL A 636 -27.48 -18.76 6.27
CA VAL A 636 -26.48 -19.27 7.19
C VAL A 636 -27.16 -19.90 8.40
N ALA A 637 -26.72 -21.09 8.81
CA ALA A 637 -27.11 -21.69 10.08
C ALA A 637 -25.92 -21.78 11.04
N TYR A 638 -26.16 -21.49 12.32
CA TYR A 638 -25.15 -21.61 13.38
C TYR A 638 -25.36 -22.92 14.14
N MET A 639 -24.66 -23.97 13.73
CA MET A 639 -24.68 -25.28 14.36
C MET A 639 -23.38 -26.05 14.08
N PRO A 640 -22.88 -26.88 15.00
CA PRO A 640 -21.81 -27.83 14.66
C PRO A 640 -22.36 -28.91 13.70
N TRP A 641 -21.55 -29.33 12.73
CA TRP A 641 -21.93 -30.35 11.75
C TRP A 641 -20.81 -31.37 11.55
N GLU A 642 -20.91 -32.53 12.21
CA GLU A 642 -20.00 -33.69 12.06
C GLU A 642 -18.50 -33.38 12.15
N GLY A 643 -18.12 -32.25 12.74
CA GLY A 643 -16.74 -31.77 12.77
C GLY A 643 -16.24 -31.13 11.46
N TYR A 644 -17.05 -31.06 10.40
CA TYR A 644 -16.64 -30.38 9.16
C TYR A 644 -16.47 -28.88 9.33
N ASN A 645 -17.19 -28.27 10.28
CA ASN A 645 -17.02 -26.87 10.65
C ASN A 645 -16.28 -26.70 11.98
N PHE A 646 -15.30 -27.56 12.26
CA PHE A 646 -14.44 -27.41 13.43
C PHE A 646 -13.66 -26.09 13.38
N GLU A 647 -13.62 -25.37 14.49
CA GLU A 647 -13.04 -24.03 14.60
C GLU A 647 -13.55 -23.05 13.52
N ASP A 648 -12.71 -22.73 12.54
CA ASP A 648 -12.95 -21.78 11.44
C ASP A 648 -13.23 -22.46 10.11
N ALA A 649 -13.35 -23.78 10.10
CA ALA A 649 -13.77 -24.50 8.91
C ALA A 649 -15.25 -24.22 8.61
N LEU A 650 -15.57 -24.14 7.32
CA LEU A 650 -16.90 -23.78 6.84
C LEU A 650 -17.45 -24.86 5.92
N LEU A 651 -18.73 -25.15 6.07
CA LEU A 651 -19.45 -26.12 5.27
C LEU A 651 -20.37 -25.40 4.29
N VAL A 652 -20.23 -25.70 3.01
CA VAL A 652 -20.93 -24.99 1.92
C VAL A 652 -21.89 -25.92 1.19
N ASN A 653 -23.06 -25.41 0.82
CA ASN A 653 -24.00 -26.09 -0.05
C ASN A 653 -23.55 -26.06 -1.51
N GLU A 654 -23.62 -27.19 -2.19
CA GLU A 654 -23.39 -27.34 -3.64
C GLU A 654 -24.22 -26.38 -4.50
N ARG A 655 -25.35 -25.89 -4.00
CA ARG A 655 -26.15 -24.81 -4.63
C ARG A 655 -25.30 -23.61 -5.03
N LEU A 656 -24.35 -23.21 -4.18
CA LEU A 656 -23.50 -22.04 -4.41
C LEU A 656 -22.59 -22.21 -5.63
N VAL A 657 -22.17 -23.45 -5.92
CA VAL A 657 -21.35 -23.80 -7.10
C VAL A 657 -22.20 -23.84 -8.36
N PHE A 658 -23.36 -24.51 -8.30
CA PHE A 658 -24.25 -24.66 -9.45
C PHE A 658 -24.88 -23.35 -9.91
N ALA A 659 -25.23 -22.46 -8.98
CA ALA A 659 -25.83 -21.17 -9.27
C ALA A 659 -24.80 -20.07 -9.58
N ASP A 660 -23.50 -20.40 -9.63
CA ASP A 660 -22.40 -19.47 -9.90
C ASP A 660 -22.39 -18.22 -9.01
N LEU A 661 -22.87 -18.33 -7.76
CA LEU A 661 -23.02 -17.20 -6.84
C LEU A 661 -21.66 -16.62 -6.42
N PHE A 662 -20.67 -17.49 -6.21
CA PHE A 662 -19.31 -17.12 -5.82
C PHE A 662 -18.28 -17.38 -6.94
N THR A 663 -18.70 -17.24 -8.19
CA THR A 663 -17.82 -17.39 -9.36
C THR A 663 -17.16 -16.05 -9.71
N SER A 664 -15.83 -16.04 -9.90
CA SER A 664 -15.04 -14.86 -10.26
C SER A 664 -14.27 -15.07 -11.56
N ILE A 665 -13.95 -13.98 -12.26
CA ILE A 665 -13.11 -13.99 -13.48
C ILE A 665 -11.73 -13.44 -13.13
N HIS A 666 -10.70 -14.20 -13.46
CA HIS A 666 -9.30 -13.81 -13.33
C HIS A 666 -8.66 -13.72 -14.71
N ILE A 667 -7.87 -12.68 -14.96
CA ILE A 667 -7.21 -12.45 -16.24
C ILE A 667 -5.71 -12.40 -16.00
N GLU A 668 -5.04 -13.47 -16.39
CA GLU A 668 -3.58 -13.59 -16.31
C GLU A 668 -2.94 -13.06 -17.58
N LYS A 669 -1.75 -12.47 -17.42
CA LYS A 669 -0.96 -11.91 -18.52
C LYS A 669 0.34 -12.71 -18.65
N TYR A 670 0.56 -13.28 -19.83
CA TYR A 670 1.79 -13.97 -20.20
C TYR A 670 2.56 -13.17 -21.26
N ASP A 671 3.83 -12.91 -20.99
CA ASP A 671 4.72 -12.11 -21.84
C ASP A 671 5.83 -13.03 -22.38
N LEU A 672 6.12 -12.94 -23.69
CA LEU A 672 7.27 -13.59 -24.32
C LEU A 672 8.05 -12.57 -25.16
N GLU A 673 9.34 -12.44 -24.87
CA GLU A 673 10.27 -11.61 -25.63
C GLU A 673 11.03 -12.44 -26.68
N VAL A 674 11.18 -11.84 -27.86
CA VAL A 674 12.01 -12.33 -28.96
C VAL A 674 13.29 -11.49 -28.98
N ARG A 675 14.42 -12.14 -28.71
CA ARG A 675 15.69 -11.46 -28.48
C ARG A 675 16.70 -11.75 -29.59
N GLU A 676 17.62 -10.81 -29.75
CA GLU A 676 18.85 -11.03 -30.51
C GLU A 676 19.86 -11.77 -29.64
N THR A 677 20.21 -13.01 -30.02
CA THR A 677 21.30 -13.76 -29.40
C THR A 677 22.61 -13.54 -30.16
N LYS A 678 23.74 -13.98 -29.60
CA LYS A 678 25.04 -13.92 -30.29
C LYS A 678 25.06 -14.73 -31.61
N VAL A 679 24.29 -15.81 -31.65
CA VAL A 679 24.25 -16.78 -32.76
C VAL A 679 23.28 -16.32 -33.85
N GLY A 680 22.17 -15.70 -33.45
CA GLY A 680 21.16 -15.19 -34.37
C GLY A 680 19.93 -14.64 -33.66
N LEU A 681 18.98 -14.16 -34.45
CA LEU A 681 17.69 -13.67 -33.97
C LEU A 681 16.79 -14.85 -33.60
N GLU A 682 16.16 -14.82 -32.43
CA GLU A 682 15.06 -15.74 -32.11
C GLU A 682 13.88 -15.50 -33.05
N GLN A 683 13.17 -16.55 -33.46
CA GLN A 683 12.06 -16.40 -34.40
C GLN A 683 10.76 -16.96 -33.82
N LEU A 684 9.66 -16.31 -34.16
CA LEU A 684 8.31 -16.83 -33.94
C LEU A 684 7.95 -17.73 -35.11
N SER A 685 7.63 -18.98 -34.82
CA SER A 685 7.31 -19.98 -35.85
C SER A 685 6.30 -20.99 -35.35
N SER A 686 5.43 -21.43 -36.26
CA SER A 686 4.54 -22.58 -36.05
C SER A 686 5.26 -23.92 -36.27
N ASP A 687 6.40 -23.93 -36.97
CA ASP A 687 7.23 -25.12 -37.18
C ASP A 687 8.25 -25.25 -36.04
N ILE A 688 7.84 -25.97 -34.98
CA ILE A 688 8.62 -26.15 -33.75
C ILE A 688 9.25 -27.55 -33.75
N PRO A 689 10.58 -27.67 -33.53
CA PRO A 689 11.26 -28.96 -33.57
C PRO A 689 10.74 -29.90 -32.47
N ASN A 690 10.61 -31.19 -32.79
CA ASN A 690 10.25 -32.26 -31.85
C ASN A 690 8.87 -32.11 -31.16
N VAL A 691 7.96 -31.31 -31.73
CA VAL A 691 6.59 -31.13 -31.22
C VAL A 691 5.57 -31.88 -32.08
N SER A 692 4.59 -32.50 -31.42
CA SER A 692 3.51 -33.22 -32.12
C SER A 692 2.59 -32.28 -32.90
N LYS A 693 2.12 -32.69 -34.08
CA LYS A 693 1.17 -31.90 -34.89
C LYS A 693 -0.14 -31.55 -34.16
N LYS A 694 -0.55 -32.36 -33.18
CA LYS A 694 -1.75 -32.11 -32.37
C LYS A 694 -1.59 -30.86 -31.49
N SER A 695 -0.40 -30.64 -30.93
CA SER A 695 -0.11 -29.48 -30.08
C SER A 695 -0.04 -28.17 -30.87
N LEU A 696 0.16 -28.23 -32.19
CA LEU A 696 0.26 -27.06 -33.07
C LEU A 696 -1.10 -26.57 -33.60
N LEU A 697 -2.19 -27.32 -33.39
CA LEU A 697 -3.52 -27.00 -33.92
C LEU A 697 -4.06 -25.63 -33.45
N HIS A 698 -3.66 -25.20 -32.26
CA HIS A 698 -4.11 -23.96 -31.63
C HIS A 698 -3.36 -22.72 -32.13
N LEU A 699 -2.22 -22.90 -32.80
CA LEU A 699 -1.39 -21.82 -33.30
C LEU A 699 -1.88 -21.32 -34.67
N ASP A 700 -1.59 -20.06 -34.95
CA ASP A 700 -1.69 -19.45 -36.28
C ASP A 700 -0.40 -19.70 -37.09
N GLU A 701 -0.35 -19.15 -38.29
CA GLU A 701 0.79 -19.31 -39.21
C GLU A 701 2.10 -18.75 -38.62
N ASN A 702 2.00 -17.69 -37.80
CA ASN A 702 3.12 -17.03 -37.13
C ASN A 702 3.56 -17.75 -35.83
N GLY A 703 2.90 -18.85 -35.46
CA GLY A 703 3.18 -19.57 -34.22
C GLY A 703 2.54 -18.98 -32.97
N ILE A 704 1.53 -18.12 -33.09
CA ILE A 704 0.82 -17.49 -31.96
C ILE A 704 -0.56 -18.15 -31.78
N VAL A 705 -0.99 -18.39 -30.55
CA VAL A 705 -2.31 -18.98 -30.27
C VAL A 705 -3.46 -18.13 -30.84
N LYS A 706 -4.54 -18.76 -31.32
CA LYS A 706 -5.71 -18.01 -31.84
C LYS A 706 -6.58 -17.45 -30.71
N LYS A 707 -7.06 -16.20 -30.85
CA LYS A 707 -8.02 -15.58 -29.92
C LYS A 707 -9.28 -16.45 -29.78
N GLY A 708 -9.76 -16.61 -28.55
CA GLY A 708 -10.94 -17.41 -28.24
C GLY A 708 -10.69 -18.92 -28.10
N THR A 709 -9.46 -19.39 -28.29
CA THR A 709 -9.09 -20.79 -28.04
C THR A 709 -9.10 -21.09 -26.54
N PHE A 710 -9.59 -22.27 -26.15
CA PHE A 710 -9.47 -22.78 -24.79
C PHE A 710 -8.17 -23.58 -24.68
N VAL A 711 -7.33 -23.22 -23.71
CA VAL A 711 -6.00 -23.82 -23.51
C VAL A 711 -5.89 -24.41 -22.11
N THR A 712 -5.10 -25.47 -22.01
CA THR A 712 -4.82 -26.22 -20.79
C THR A 712 -3.31 -26.23 -20.50
N ALA A 713 -2.94 -26.65 -19.30
CA ALA A 713 -1.54 -26.73 -18.89
C ALA A 713 -0.69 -27.53 -19.90
N GLY A 714 0.44 -26.95 -20.33
CA GLY A 714 1.36 -27.54 -21.31
C GLY A 714 1.10 -27.17 -22.76
N ASP A 715 -0.07 -26.61 -23.10
CA ASP A 715 -0.37 -26.10 -24.44
C ASP A 715 0.54 -24.91 -24.79
N ILE A 716 0.88 -24.78 -26.07
CA ILE A 716 1.76 -23.73 -26.57
C ILE A 716 0.93 -22.46 -26.80
N LEU A 717 1.32 -21.36 -26.16
CA LEU A 717 0.74 -20.04 -26.35
C LEU A 717 1.45 -19.29 -27.49
N VAL A 718 2.78 -19.36 -27.51
CA VAL A 718 3.61 -18.70 -28.52
C VAL A 718 4.80 -19.60 -28.84
N GLY A 719 4.88 -20.04 -30.09
CA GLY A 719 5.97 -20.83 -30.65
C GLY A 719 7.21 -19.97 -30.87
N LYS A 720 8.28 -20.24 -30.13
CA LYS A 720 9.55 -19.52 -30.25
C LYS A 720 10.70 -20.51 -30.44
N VAL A 721 11.49 -20.28 -31.48
CA VAL A 721 12.68 -21.05 -31.79
C VAL A 721 13.93 -20.20 -31.61
N THR A 722 14.90 -20.73 -30.86
CA THR A 722 16.20 -20.06 -30.61
C THR A 722 17.29 -20.81 -31.38
N PRO A 723 18.14 -20.12 -32.18
CA PRO A 723 19.24 -20.76 -32.89
C PRO A 723 20.33 -21.25 -31.91
N ARG A 724 20.94 -22.40 -32.20
CA ARG A 724 21.96 -23.05 -31.36
C ARG A 724 23.23 -23.33 -32.17
N GLU A 725 24.40 -23.17 -31.54
CA GLU A 725 25.68 -23.64 -32.07
C GLU A 725 25.84 -25.16 -31.93
N GLU A 726 26.55 -25.79 -32.87
CA GLU A 726 26.77 -27.25 -32.89
C GLU A 726 27.72 -27.76 -31.79
N ALA A 727 28.55 -26.88 -31.23
CA ALA A 727 29.55 -27.23 -30.22
C ALA A 727 28.95 -27.58 -28.85
N ASP A 728 27.74 -27.10 -28.55
CA ASP A 728 27.11 -27.25 -27.23
C ASP A 728 26.45 -28.62 -27.00
N GLU A 729 26.53 -29.55 -27.95
CA GLU A 729 25.87 -30.85 -27.85
C GLU A 729 26.65 -31.88 -27.04
N ILE A 730 25.95 -32.43 -26.04
CA ILE A 730 26.40 -33.54 -25.23
C ILE A 730 26.69 -34.76 -26.15
N PRO A 731 27.79 -35.52 -25.96
CA PRO A 731 28.14 -36.65 -26.81
C PRO A 731 27.01 -37.67 -27.02
N GLU A 732 26.24 -37.95 -25.97
CA GLU A 732 25.07 -38.82 -25.97
C GLU A 732 23.98 -38.33 -26.94
N GLY A 733 23.75 -37.02 -26.99
CA GLY A 733 22.81 -36.40 -27.94
C GLY A 733 23.25 -36.55 -29.38
N ARG A 734 24.56 -36.39 -29.65
CA ARG A 734 25.15 -36.61 -30.97
C ARG A 734 24.99 -38.05 -31.43
N LEU A 735 25.21 -39.01 -30.52
CA LEU A 735 25.02 -40.43 -30.80
C LEU A 735 23.56 -40.77 -31.12
N LEU A 736 22.60 -40.27 -30.33
CA LEU A 736 21.18 -40.51 -30.57
C LEU A 736 20.75 -40.05 -31.96
N ARG A 737 21.20 -38.87 -32.40
CA ARG A 737 20.91 -38.37 -33.76
C ARG A 737 21.54 -39.23 -34.85
N ALA A 738 22.77 -39.68 -34.66
CA ALA A 738 23.42 -40.59 -35.61
C ALA A 738 22.66 -41.92 -35.75
N ILE A 739 22.06 -42.41 -34.65
CA ILE A 739 21.25 -43.63 -34.65
C ILE A 739 19.90 -43.41 -35.36
N PHE A 740 19.20 -42.31 -35.05
CA PHE A 740 17.86 -42.05 -35.59
C PHE A 740 17.85 -41.34 -36.96
N GLY A 741 19.01 -40.92 -37.48
CA GLY A 741 19.13 -40.23 -38.77
C GLY A 741 18.45 -38.86 -38.79
N GLU A 742 18.22 -38.26 -37.62
CA GLU A 742 17.59 -36.95 -37.49
C GLU A 742 18.54 -35.85 -37.97
N LYS A 743 18.04 -34.93 -38.81
CA LYS A 743 18.80 -33.77 -39.24
C LYS A 743 18.93 -32.78 -38.09
N ASN A 744 20.11 -32.18 -37.95
CA ASN A 744 20.31 -31.06 -37.02
C ASN A 744 19.52 -29.85 -37.54
N LEU A 745 18.43 -29.48 -36.86
CA LEU A 745 17.64 -28.30 -37.21
C LEU A 745 18.30 -27.00 -36.71
N GLY A 746 19.39 -27.07 -35.94
CA GLY A 746 20.12 -25.90 -35.44
C GLY A 746 19.28 -24.96 -34.56
N MET A 747 18.10 -25.41 -34.12
CA MET A 747 17.10 -24.62 -33.39
C MET A 747 16.60 -25.38 -32.17
N ILE A 748 16.36 -24.66 -31.07
CA ILE A 748 15.80 -25.16 -29.82
C ILE A 748 14.40 -24.58 -29.62
N ASP A 749 13.46 -25.41 -29.16
CA ASP A 749 12.14 -24.96 -28.68
C ASP A 749 12.29 -24.19 -27.36
N ASN A 750 12.05 -22.88 -27.41
CA ASN A 750 11.95 -21.98 -26.25
C ASN A 750 10.56 -21.31 -26.21
N SER A 751 9.53 -22.06 -26.61
CA SER A 751 8.15 -21.59 -26.70
C SER A 751 7.53 -21.28 -25.34
N LEU A 752 6.64 -20.29 -25.33
CA LEU A 752 5.81 -19.99 -24.17
C LEU A 752 4.70 -21.04 -24.06
N ARG A 753 4.65 -21.74 -22.91
CA ARG A 753 3.64 -22.74 -22.60
C ARG A 753 2.78 -22.30 -21.42
N VAL A 754 1.53 -22.78 -21.38
CA VAL A 754 0.65 -22.55 -20.22
C VAL A 754 1.24 -23.25 -19.00
N PRO A 755 1.46 -22.55 -17.87
CA PRO A 755 1.99 -23.16 -16.65
C PRO A 755 1.07 -24.25 -16.08
N ASN A 756 1.67 -25.14 -15.28
CA ASN A 756 0.94 -26.17 -14.57
C ASN A 756 -0.12 -25.55 -13.63
N GLY A 757 -1.34 -26.09 -13.68
CA GLY A 757 -2.47 -25.62 -12.89
C GLY A 757 -3.22 -24.42 -13.48
N SER A 758 -2.74 -23.82 -14.57
CA SER A 758 -3.43 -22.74 -15.27
C SER A 758 -4.22 -23.30 -16.46
N TYR A 759 -5.40 -22.75 -16.69
CA TYR A 759 -6.26 -23.08 -17.82
C TYR A 759 -7.19 -21.91 -18.09
N GLY A 760 -7.67 -21.76 -19.32
CA GLY A 760 -8.62 -20.71 -19.61
C GLY A 760 -8.80 -20.44 -21.08
N ARG A 761 -9.48 -19.34 -21.38
CA ARG A 761 -9.74 -18.90 -22.74
C ARG A 761 -8.86 -17.71 -23.09
N VAL A 762 -8.21 -17.76 -24.25
CA VAL A 762 -7.42 -16.64 -24.76
C VAL A 762 -8.34 -15.47 -25.09
N LEU A 763 -8.24 -14.39 -24.32
CA LEU A 763 -9.09 -13.22 -24.44
C LEU A 763 -8.56 -12.24 -25.49
N ASP A 764 -7.29 -11.86 -25.34
CA ASP A 764 -6.64 -10.88 -26.20
C ASP A 764 -5.16 -11.24 -26.40
N ILE A 765 -4.61 -10.76 -27.50
CA ILE A 765 -3.21 -10.96 -27.89
C ILE A 765 -2.70 -9.65 -28.43
N ARG A 766 -1.53 -9.23 -27.93
CA ARG A 766 -0.86 -8.00 -28.34
C ARG A 766 0.55 -8.32 -28.79
N VAL A 767 0.92 -7.81 -29.96
CA VAL A 767 2.26 -7.97 -30.52
C VAL A 767 2.83 -6.57 -30.67
N PHE A 768 3.98 -6.35 -30.05
CA PHE A 768 4.77 -5.13 -30.19
C PHE A 768 6.02 -5.48 -30.98
N SER A 769 6.38 -4.63 -31.95
CA SER A 769 7.58 -4.83 -32.75
C SER A 769 8.35 -3.52 -32.89
N ARG A 770 9.67 -3.64 -32.96
CA ARG A 770 10.55 -2.48 -33.19
C ARG A 770 10.29 -1.84 -34.54
N GLU A 771 9.92 -2.63 -35.55
CA GLU A 771 9.53 -2.16 -36.88
C GLU A 771 8.32 -1.21 -36.85
N ASN A 772 7.37 -1.45 -35.94
CA ASN A 772 6.18 -0.61 -35.78
C ASN A 772 6.46 0.69 -34.98
N GLY A 773 7.70 0.90 -34.54
CA GLY A 773 8.10 2.06 -33.75
C GLY A 773 7.69 1.99 -32.28
N ASP A 774 7.42 0.79 -31.76
CA ASP A 774 7.14 0.56 -30.34
C ASP A 774 8.42 0.63 -29.50
N ASP A 775 8.30 1.15 -28.27
CA ASP A 775 9.43 1.27 -27.34
C ASP A 775 9.65 -0.08 -26.63
N LEU A 776 10.69 -0.81 -27.06
CA LEU A 776 11.05 -2.13 -26.56
C LEU A 776 12.40 -2.10 -25.84
N PRO A 777 12.63 -2.99 -24.85
CA PRO A 777 13.93 -3.14 -24.22
C PRO A 777 15.06 -3.33 -25.24
N ALA A 778 16.29 -2.93 -24.87
CA ALA A 778 17.45 -3.17 -25.72
C ALA A 778 17.59 -4.66 -26.04
N TYR A 779 18.02 -4.99 -27.27
CA TYR A 779 18.18 -6.36 -27.78
C TYR A 779 16.88 -7.18 -27.94
N THR A 780 15.72 -6.55 -27.72
CA THR A 780 14.41 -7.16 -27.98
C THR A 780 13.86 -6.63 -29.30
N ASP A 781 13.55 -7.54 -30.21
CA ASP A 781 12.98 -7.22 -31.53
C ASP A 781 11.45 -7.13 -31.48
N SER A 782 10.83 -8.15 -30.88
CA SER A 782 9.38 -8.22 -30.70
C SER A 782 8.98 -8.77 -29.33
N LEU A 783 7.81 -8.35 -28.86
CA LEU A 783 7.22 -8.76 -27.60
C LEU A 783 5.78 -9.22 -27.86
N VAL A 784 5.49 -10.47 -27.53
CA VAL A 784 4.14 -11.06 -27.64
C VAL A 784 3.52 -11.18 -26.26
N ARG A 785 2.28 -10.72 -26.15
CA ARG A 785 1.48 -10.72 -24.93
C ARG A 785 0.20 -11.48 -25.13
N VAL A 786 -0.06 -12.44 -24.26
CA VAL A 786 -1.26 -13.26 -24.28
C VAL A 786 -2.02 -13.09 -22.98
N PHE A 787 -3.29 -12.68 -23.08
CA PHE A 787 -4.20 -12.55 -21.95
C PHE A 787 -5.10 -13.78 -21.86
N LEU A 788 -5.00 -14.50 -20.74
CA LEU A 788 -5.76 -15.73 -20.48
C LEU A 788 -6.83 -15.44 -19.42
N ALA A 789 -8.10 -15.62 -19.78
CA ALA A 789 -9.22 -15.47 -18.85
C ALA A 789 -9.63 -16.83 -18.25
N GLN A 790 -9.66 -16.90 -16.92
CA GLN A 790 -10.04 -18.07 -16.15
C GLN A 790 -11.33 -17.77 -15.35
N MET A 791 -12.28 -18.70 -15.37
CA MET A 791 -13.45 -18.63 -14.50
C MET A 791 -13.24 -19.53 -13.29
N ARG A 792 -13.16 -18.93 -12.11
CA ARG A 792 -12.88 -19.65 -10.86
C ARG A 792 -14.15 -19.74 -10.03
N LYS A 793 -14.70 -20.96 -9.95
CA LYS A 793 -15.82 -21.28 -9.05
C LYS A 793 -15.34 -21.34 -7.61
N ILE A 794 -16.26 -21.48 -6.67
CA ILE A 794 -15.94 -21.72 -5.26
C ILE A 794 -15.57 -23.18 -5.06
N GLN A 795 -14.48 -23.45 -4.34
CA GLN A 795 -13.98 -24.81 -4.12
C GLN A 795 -13.49 -25.03 -2.68
N VAL A 796 -13.28 -26.30 -2.33
CA VAL A 796 -12.71 -26.68 -1.03
C VAL A 796 -11.33 -26.05 -0.87
N GLY A 797 -11.11 -25.39 0.27
CA GLY A 797 -9.92 -24.66 0.64
C GLY A 797 -9.96 -23.15 0.32
N ASP A 798 -10.95 -22.68 -0.47
CA ASP A 798 -11.12 -21.25 -0.69
C ASP A 798 -11.51 -20.54 0.61
N LYS A 799 -11.08 -19.30 0.75
CA LYS A 799 -11.38 -18.49 1.93
C LYS A 799 -12.56 -17.55 1.69
N ILE A 800 -13.54 -17.62 2.58
CA ILE A 800 -14.69 -16.72 2.62
C ILE A 800 -14.75 -16.00 3.98
N ALA A 801 -15.41 -14.85 4.01
CA ALA A 801 -15.57 -14.07 5.23
C ALA A 801 -16.85 -13.23 5.23
N GLY A 802 -17.38 -12.91 6.40
CA GLY A 802 -18.38 -11.86 6.57
C GLY A 802 -17.74 -10.49 6.82
N ARG A 803 -18.56 -9.46 7.03
CA ARG A 803 -18.11 -8.10 7.34
C ARG A 803 -17.60 -7.92 8.77
N HIS A 804 -17.94 -8.85 9.66
CA HIS A 804 -17.69 -8.80 11.11
C HIS A 804 -16.41 -9.55 11.55
N GLY A 805 -15.45 -9.73 10.65
CA GLY A 805 -14.18 -10.41 10.93
C GLY A 805 -14.29 -11.93 11.16
N ASN A 806 -15.45 -12.53 10.88
CA ASN A 806 -15.64 -13.97 10.80
C ASN A 806 -15.07 -14.48 9.47
N LYS A 807 -13.92 -15.16 9.53
CA LYS A 807 -13.24 -15.77 8.38
C LYS A 807 -13.24 -17.27 8.51
N GLY A 808 -13.25 -17.96 7.38
CA GLY A 808 -13.09 -19.40 7.38
C GLY A 808 -12.72 -19.97 6.03
N ILE A 809 -12.24 -21.21 6.07
CA ILE A 809 -11.84 -21.99 4.89
C ILE A 809 -12.92 -23.03 4.63
N ILE A 810 -13.30 -23.20 3.38
CA ILE A 810 -14.30 -24.20 3.00
C ILE A 810 -13.67 -25.58 3.18
N SER A 811 -14.19 -26.38 4.10
CA SER A 811 -13.69 -27.73 4.35
C SER A 811 -14.36 -28.77 3.47
N ARG A 812 -15.67 -28.60 3.22
CA ARG A 812 -16.46 -29.53 2.42
C ARG A 812 -17.62 -28.81 1.74
N ILE A 813 -17.95 -29.27 0.55
CA ILE A 813 -19.15 -28.89 -0.18
C ILE A 813 -20.12 -30.07 -0.10
N LEU A 814 -21.28 -29.88 0.53
CA LEU A 814 -22.31 -30.92 0.66
C LEU A 814 -23.37 -30.80 -0.44
N PRO A 815 -23.89 -31.94 -0.92
CA PRO A 815 -25.06 -31.96 -1.79
C PRO A 815 -26.26 -31.27 -1.15
N ARG A 816 -27.12 -30.69 -1.98
CA ARG A 816 -28.30 -29.93 -1.53
C ARG A 816 -29.24 -30.72 -0.63
N GLN A 817 -29.42 -32.00 -0.93
CA GLN A 817 -30.33 -32.90 -0.20
C GLN A 817 -29.81 -33.29 1.20
N ASP A 818 -28.50 -33.26 1.41
CA ASP A 818 -27.90 -33.65 2.70
C ASP A 818 -27.83 -32.46 3.67
N MET A 819 -27.97 -31.24 3.15
CA MET A 819 -27.95 -30.03 3.95
C MET A 819 -29.21 -29.93 4.82
N PRO A 820 -29.10 -29.40 6.04
CA PRO A 820 -30.26 -28.96 6.80
C PRO A 820 -31.14 -28.04 5.98
N PHE A 821 -32.44 -28.17 6.17
CA PHE A 821 -33.41 -27.36 5.47
C PHE A 821 -34.45 -26.80 6.43
N LEU A 822 -34.99 -25.65 6.03
CA LEU A 822 -36.08 -24.96 6.71
C LEU A 822 -37.41 -25.70 6.53
N PRO A 823 -38.44 -25.43 7.35
CA PRO A 823 -39.75 -26.11 7.23
C PRO A 823 -40.45 -25.95 5.88
N ASP A 824 -40.05 -24.97 5.07
CA ASP A 824 -40.53 -24.72 3.70
C ASP A 824 -39.79 -25.55 2.63
N GLY A 825 -38.79 -26.34 3.02
CA GLY A 825 -37.94 -27.12 2.11
C GLY A 825 -36.68 -26.37 1.64
N THR A 826 -36.47 -25.12 2.05
CA THR A 826 -35.30 -24.34 1.62
C THR A 826 -34.05 -24.84 2.34
N ALA A 827 -33.09 -25.38 1.59
CA ALA A 827 -31.81 -25.83 2.15
C ALA A 827 -30.92 -24.66 2.58
N ILE A 828 -30.19 -24.85 3.68
CA ILE A 828 -29.18 -23.89 4.18
C ILE A 828 -28.00 -23.81 3.19
N ASP A 829 -27.43 -22.63 3.01
CA ASP A 829 -26.29 -22.41 2.10
C ASP A 829 -24.94 -22.60 2.77
N LEU A 830 -24.82 -22.13 4.01
CA LEU A 830 -23.56 -22.12 4.75
C LEU A 830 -23.82 -22.51 6.21
N ILE A 831 -22.99 -23.37 6.77
CA ILE A 831 -23.05 -23.70 8.20
C ILE A 831 -21.80 -23.18 8.90
N LEU A 832 -22.01 -22.33 9.91
CA LEU A 832 -20.98 -21.75 10.77
C LEU A 832 -20.97 -22.41 12.14
N ASN A 833 -19.79 -22.47 12.75
CA ASN A 833 -19.64 -22.94 14.12
C ASN A 833 -20.11 -21.87 15.12
N PRO A 834 -21.08 -22.17 16.01
CA PRO A 834 -21.55 -21.19 16.99
C PRO A 834 -20.47 -20.82 18.04
N LEU A 835 -19.50 -21.69 18.31
CA LEU A 835 -18.45 -21.46 19.32
C LEU A 835 -17.52 -20.29 18.95
N GLY A 836 -17.41 -19.99 17.65
CA GLY A 836 -16.60 -18.89 17.14
C GLY A 836 -17.18 -17.51 17.41
N VAL A 837 -18.45 -17.38 17.82
CA VAL A 837 -19.08 -16.05 18.04
C VAL A 837 -18.75 -15.49 19.44
N PRO A 838 -19.01 -16.20 20.56
CA PRO A 838 -18.78 -15.64 21.89
C PRO A 838 -17.29 -15.44 22.20
N SER A 839 -16.43 -16.35 21.74
CA SER A 839 -14.97 -16.25 21.94
C SER A 839 -14.34 -15.05 21.25
N ARG A 840 -15.02 -14.48 20.24
CA ARG A 840 -14.52 -13.39 19.40
C ARG A 840 -15.25 -12.08 19.60
N MET A 841 -16.35 -12.10 20.36
CA MET A 841 -17.15 -10.92 20.66
C MET A 841 -17.56 -10.13 19.40
N ASN A 842 -17.95 -10.84 18.33
CA ASN A 842 -18.46 -10.25 17.10
C ASN A 842 -19.93 -10.63 16.88
N VAL A 843 -20.78 -10.13 17.79
CA VAL A 843 -22.20 -10.45 17.83
C VAL A 843 -22.96 -9.75 16.71
N GLY A 844 -22.39 -8.67 16.13
CA GLY A 844 -22.96 -7.94 15.01
C GLY A 844 -23.36 -8.83 13.83
N GLN A 845 -22.63 -9.92 13.57
CA GLN A 845 -22.97 -10.87 12.49
C GLN A 845 -24.34 -11.55 12.67
N LEU A 846 -24.76 -11.79 13.92
CA LEU A 846 -26.06 -12.39 14.22
C LEU A 846 -27.16 -11.37 14.01
N PHE A 847 -26.93 -10.11 14.40
CA PHE A 847 -27.87 -9.02 14.19
C PHE A 847 -28.05 -8.71 12.70
N GLU A 848 -26.95 -8.59 11.94
CA GLU A 848 -26.96 -8.45 10.49
C GLU A 848 -27.76 -9.60 9.85
N GLY A 849 -27.45 -10.82 10.25
CA GLY A 849 -28.04 -12.03 9.69
C GLY A 849 -29.54 -12.19 9.97
N LEU A 850 -29.99 -11.94 11.20
CA LEU A 850 -31.41 -12.00 11.57
C LEU A 850 -32.21 -10.87 10.90
N PHE A 851 -31.63 -9.68 10.85
CA PHE A 851 -32.25 -8.53 10.20
C PHE A 851 -32.33 -8.73 8.68
N GLY A 852 -31.30 -9.32 8.09
CA GLY A 852 -31.29 -9.74 6.69
C GLY A 852 -32.36 -10.80 6.40
N LEU A 853 -32.58 -11.76 7.29
CA LEU A 853 -33.61 -12.79 7.13
C LEU A 853 -35.01 -12.16 7.14
N ALA A 854 -35.26 -11.22 8.06
CA ALA A 854 -36.50 -10.45 8.09
C ALA A 854 -36.68 -9.65 6.78
N GLY A 855 -35.62 -8.99 6.30
CA GLY A 855 -35.63 -8.22 5.06
C GLY A 855 -35.92 -9.05 3.81
N ASP A 856 -35.30 -10.23 3.68
CA ASP A 856 -35.56 -11.19 2.59
C ASP A 856 -37.02 -11.68 2.61
N CYS A 857 -37.55 -11.95 3.80
CA CYS A 857 -38.95 -12.30 3.97
C CYS A 857 -39.89 -11.13 3.64
N LEU A 858 -39.55 -9.89 3.98
CA LEU A 858 -40.36 -8.70 3.68
C LEU A 858 -40.19 -8.19 2.25
N ASN A 859 -39.16 -8.65 1.52
CA ASN A 859 -38.67 -8.06 0.28
C ASN A 859 -38.31 -6.56 0.44
N VAL A 860 -37.70 -6.22 1.58
CA VAL A 860 -37.27 -4.87 1.94
C VAL A 860 -35.78 -4.89 2.27
N ARG A 861 -35.10 -3.80 1.91
CA ARG A 861 -33.70 -3.55 2.28
C ARG A 861 -33.63 -2.46 3.32
N PHE A 862 -32.65 -2.57 4.21
CA PHE A 862 -32.46 -1.65 5.32
C PHE A 862 -31.16 -0.87 5.15
N LYS A 863 -31.20 0.41 5.55
CA LYS A 863 -30.04 1.27 5.67
C LYS A 863 -29.88 1.63 7.15
N LEU A 864 -28.82 1.14 7.78
CA LEU A 864 -28.56 1.31 9.20
C LEU A 864 -27.19 1.95 9.38
N GLN A 865 -27.16 3.17 9.91
CA GLN A 865 -25.89 3.77 10.31
C GLN A 865 -25.37 3.05 11.57
N PRO A 866 -24.06 2.76 11.64
CA PRO A 866 -23.46 2.22 12.86
C PRO A 866 -23.75 3.07 14.10
N PHE A 867 -23.73 2.44 15.27
CA PHE A 867 -24.06 3.01 16.59
C PHE A 867 -25.57 3.28 16.81
N ASP A 868 -26.43 2.28 16.55
CA ASP A 868 -27.90 2.39 16.66
C ASP A 868 -28.41 2.41 18.12
N GLU A 869 -27.59 1.96 19.08
CA GLU A 869 -27.92 1.98 20.52
C GLU A 869 -28.13 3.41 21.09
N MET A 870 -27.92 4.46 20.28
CA MET A 870 -28.30 5.84 20.63
C MET A 870 -29.79 6.02 20.94
N TYR A 871 -30.68 5.18 20.37
CA TYR A 871 -32.13 5.31 20.55
C TYR A 871 -32.66 4.65 21.84
N GLY A 872 -31.81 3.94 22.58
CA GLY A 872 -32.17 3.29 23.85
C GLY A 872 -31.43 1.97 24.09
N PRO A 873 -31.50 1.42 25.31
CA PRO A 873 -30.85 0.16 25.63
C PRO A 873 -31.48 -1.02 24.85
N GLU A 874 -30.63 -1.87 24.26
CA GLU A 874 -31.02 -3.01 23.43
C GLU A 874 -31.91 -2.61 22.23
N ALA A 875 -31.67 -1.42 21.66
CA ALA A 875 -32.42 -0.91 20.51
C ALA A 875 -32.32 -1.86 19.32
N SER A 876 -31.11 -2.35 19.01
CA SER A 876 -30.84 -3.25 17.89
C SER A 876 -31.66 -4.55 18.00
N ARG A 877 -31.68 -5.13 19.21
CA ARG A 877 -32.43 -6.36 19.48
C ARG A 877 -33.94 -6.15 19.36
N THR A 878 -34.44 -5.02 19.87
CA THR A 878 -35.86 -4.67 19.80
C THR A 878 -36.31 -4.50 18.36
N LEU A 879 -35.54 -3.77 17.56
CA LEU A 879 -35.78 -3.56 16.13
C LEU A 879 -35.87 -4.90 15.37
N ILE A 880 -34.92 -5.80 15.61
CA ILE A 880 -34.86 -7.10 14.95
C ILE A 880 -36.05 -7.98 15.35
N ASN A 881 -36.39 -8.04 16.63
CA ASN A 881 -37.52 -8.86 17.09
C ASN A 881 -38.86 -8.34 16.55
N GLN A 882 -39.04 -7.02 16.48
CA GLN A 882 -40.25 -6.41 15.91
C GLN A 882 -40.36 -6.68 14.41
N THR A 883 -39.26 -6.56 13.68
CA THR A 883 -39.23 -6.80 12.23
C THR A 883 -39.45 -8.27 11.89
N LEU A 884 -38.84 -9.20 12.64
CA LEU A 884 -39.12 -10.64 12.53
C LEU A 884 -40.60 -10.96 12.80
N LYS A 885 -41.19 -10.34 13.83
CA LYS A 885 -42.62 -10.49 14.12
C LYS A 885 -43.48 -9.99 12.96
N SER A 886 -43.15 -8.83 12.39
CA SER A 886 -43.87 -8.29 11.22
C SER A 886 -43.75 -9.19 9.98
N ALA A 887 -42.57 -9.77 9.76
CA ALA A 887 -42.30 -10.69 8.66
C ALA A 887 -43.11 -11.99 8.80
N SER A 888 -43.21 -12.52 10.03
CA SER A 888 -44.03 -13.70 10.32
C SER A 888 -45.51 -13.46 10.01
N CYS A 889 -46.04 -12.27 10.33
CA CYS A 889 -47.43 -11.91 10.03
C CYS A 889 -47.71 -11.75 8.52
N LEU A 890 -46.77 -11.20 7.74
CA LEU A 890 -46.98 -10.84 6.34
C LEU A 890 -46.93 -12.03 5.37
N LYS A 891 -46.04 -13.00 5.58
CA LYS A 891 -45.83 -14.11 4.62
C LYS A 891 -46.49 -15.44 5.01
N SER A 892 -47.34 -15.48 6.04
CA SER A 892 -47.93 -16.73 6.56
C SER A 892 -46.87 -17.80 6.94
N PHE A 893 -45.66 -17.38 7.35
CA PHE A 893 -44.64 -18.26 7.92
C PHE A 893 -44.67 -18.16 9.45
N PRO A 894 -45.50 -18.95 10.15
CA PRO A 894 -45.59 -18.89 11.61
C PRO A 894 -44.29 -19.37 12.28
N TRP A 895 -43.51 -20.21 11.59
CA TRP A 895 -42.25 -20.75 12.09
C TRP A 895 -41.10 -19.72 12.14
N LEU A 896 -41.22 -18.57 11.45
CA LEU A 896 -40.17 -17.55 11.38
C LEU A 896 -39.90 -16.87 12.74
N MET A 897 -40.91 -16.81 13.61
CA MET A 897 -40.80 -16.21 14.93
C MET A 897 -41.16 -17.21 16.01
N ASN A 898 -40.15 -17.68 16.75
CA ASN A 898 -40.36 -18.47 17.95
C ASN A 898 -40.47 -17.52 19.16
N PHE A 899 -41.63 -17.51 19.82
CA PHE A 899 -41.88 -16.65 20.99
C PHE A 899 -41.01 -16.98 22.19
N ASN A 900 -40.59 -18.24 22.33
CA ASN A 900 -39.74 -18.67 23.45
C ASN A 900 -38.25 -18.39 23.19
N ALA A 901 -37.83 -18.39 21.92
CA ALA A 901 -36.44 -18.18 21.51
C ALA A 901 -36.39 -17.38 20.20
N PRO A 902 -36.51 -16.05 20.25
CA PRO A 902 -36.57 -15.21 19.05
C PRO A 902 -35.30 -15.35 18.21
N GLY A 903 -35.46 -15.43 16.89
CA GLY A 903 -34.36 -15.61 15.93
C GLY A 903 -33.87 -17.06 15.77
N LYS A 904 -34.46 -18.03 16.47
CA LYS A 904 -34.16 -19.46 16.28
C LYS A 904 -35.31 -20.20 15.60
N LEU A 905 -34.96 -21.10 14.69
CA LEU A 905 -35.88 -21.85 13.84
C LEU A 905 -35.65 -23.35 14.02
N ASN A 906 -36.70 -24.16 13.83
CA ASN A 906 -36.57 -25.60 13.78
C ASN A 906 -36.08 -26.01 12.38
N LEU A 907 -34.95 -26.70 12.32
CA LEU A 907 -34.40 -27.26 11.09
C LEU A 907 -34.64 -28.76 11.04
N CYS A 908 -34.78 -29.29 9.82
CA CYS A 908 -34.76 -30.72 9.55
C CYS A 908 -33.37 -31.13 9.06
N ASP A 909 -32.90 -32.28 9.49
CA ASP A 909 -31.72 -32.93 8.91
C ASP A 909 -32.07 -33.45 7.51
N GLY A 910 -31.30 -33.02 6.51
CA GLY A 910 -31.47 -33.44 5.11
C GLY A 910 -31.30 -34.95 4.90
N ARG A 911 -30.50 -35.61 5.73
CA ARG A 911 -30.16 -37.03 5.57
C ARG A 911 -31.21 -37.97 6.16
N THR A 912 -31.71 -37.62 7.35
CA THR A 912 -32.67 -38.45 8.09
C THR A 912 -34.11 -37.99 7.94
N GLY A 913 -34.33 -36.71 7.61
CA GLY A 913 -35.64 -36.06 7.58
C GLY A 913 -36.20 -35.74 8.97
N GLN A 914 -35.45 -35.99 10.05
CA GLN A 914 -35.88 -35.69 11.42
C GLN A 914 -35.58 -34.25 11.80
N TYR A 915 -36.39 -33.67 12.69
CA TYR A 915 -36.09 -32.35 13.25
C TYR A 915 -34.93 -32.44 14.26
N PHE A 916 -34.11 -31.40 14.32
CA PHE A 916 -33.12 -31.26 15.41
C PHE A 916 -33.82 -31.00 16.75
N ASP A 917 -33.24 -31.52 17.84
CA ASP A 917 -33.80 -31.43 19.19
C ASP A 917 -33.97 -29.98 19.68
N ASN A 918 -33.03 -29.11 19.31
CA ASN A 918 -33.02 -27.71 19.71
C ASN A 918 -33.23 -26.78 18.51
N PRO A 919 -33.96 -25.67 18.68
CA PRO A 919 -34.08 -24.65 17.64
C PRO A 919 -32.71 -23.98 17.42
N LEU A 920 -32.37 -23.76 16.15
CA LEU A 920 -31.07 -23.27 15.71
C LEU A 920 -31.19 -21.85 15.16
N THR A 921 -30.15 -21.05 15.36
CA THR A 921 -30.11 -19.71 14.78
C THR A 921 -29.86 -19.82 13.29
N VAL A 922 -30.79 -19.28 12.50
CA VAL A 922 -30.69 -19.21 11.04
C VAL A 922 -30.84 -17.77 10.61
N CYS A 923 -30.00 -17.35 9.68
CA CYS A 923 -29.77 -15.96 9.33
C CYS A 923 -29.56 -15.81 7.82
N LYS A 924 -29.86 -14.64 7.26
CA LYS A 924 -29.46 -14.26 5.91
C LYS A 924 -28.31 -13.25 5.99
N SER A 925 -27.07 -13.72 5.91
CA SER A 925 -25.87 -12.89 6.11
C SER A 925 -25.22 -12.50 4.77
N TYR A 926 -24.50 -11.38 4.77
CA TYR A 926 -23.73 -10.94 3.59
C TYR A 926 -22.30 -11.48 3.65
N ILE A 927 -21.97 -12.41 2.74
CA ILE A 927 -20.69 -13.13 2.73
C ILE A 927 -19.87 -12.76 1.48
N LEU A 928 -18.57 -12.63 1.69
CA LEU A 928 -17.56 -12.21 0.73
C LEU A 928 -16.68 -13.40 0.34
N LYS A 929 -16.32 -13.48 -0.95
CA LYS A 929 -15.24 -14.37 -1.43
C LYS A 929 -13.93 -13.59 -1.44
N LEU A 930 -12.92 -14.08 -0.73
CA LEU A 930 -11.62 -13.38 -0.64
C LEU A 930 -10.67 -13.83 -1.76
N VAL A 931 -9.69 -13.00 -2.08
CA VAL A 931 -8.64 -13.28 -3.08
C VAL A 931 -7.70 -14.43 -2.70
N HIS A 932 -7.87 -15.00 -1.51
CA HIS A 932 -7.10 -16.16 -1.05
C HIS A 932 -7.72 -17.46 -1.56
N LEU A 933 -7.45 -17.78 -2.81
CA LEU A 933 -7.91 -18.99 -3.48
C LEU A 933 -6.90 -20.13 -3.34
N VAL A 934 -7.37 -21.38 -3.37
CA VAL A 934 -6.49 -22.56 -3.29
C VAL A 934 -5.60 -22.69 -4.50
N ASP A 935 -6.14 -22.42 -5.69
CA ASP A 935 -5.39 -22.47 -6.94
C ASP A 935 -4.16 -21.56 -6.91
N ASP A 936 -4.21 -20.48 -6.11
CA ASP A 936 -3.11 -19.52 -5.92
C ASP A 936 -2.12 -19.94 -4.82
N LYS A 937 -2.48 -20.90 -3.97
CA LYS A 937 -1.66 -21.34 -2.82
C LYS A 937 -1.12 -22.76 -2.93
N ILE A 938 -1.77 -23.63 -3.70
CA ILE A 938 -1.30 -24.99 -3.91
C ILE A 938 0.02 -24.97 -4.67
N HIS A 939 1.02 -25.64 -4.11
CA HIS A 939 2.34 -25.74 -4.72
C HIS A 939 2.99 -27.06 -4.32
N ALA A 940 3.49 -27.77 -5.33
CA ALA A 940 4.20 -29.03 -5.17
C ALA A 940 5.41 -29.06 -6.11
N ARG A 941 6.49 -29.67 -5.63
CA ARG A 941 7.74 -29.84 -6.39
C ARG A 941 8.28 -31.25 -6.15
N SER A 942 8.61 -31.94 -7.23
CA SER A 942 9.44 -33.14 -7.21
C SER A 942 10.91 -32.77 -7.45
N THR A 943 11.22 -32.32 -8.67
CA THR A 943 12.49 -31.72 -9.08
C THR A 943 12.23 -30.34 -9.68
N GLY A 944 13.27 -29.52 -9.81
CA GLY A 944 13.12 -28.16 -10.31
C GLY A 944 14.44 -27.43 -10.40
N PRO A 945 14.42 -26.12 -10.65
CA PRO A 945 15.63 -25.33 -10.74
C PRO A 945 16.32 -25.18 -9.38
N TYR A 946 17.63 -24.93 -9.45
CA TYR A 946 18.53 -24.77 -8.31
C TYR A 946 19.28 -23.44 -8.41
N SER A 947 19.68 -22.92 -7.26
CA SER A 947 20.55 -21.76 -7.16
C SER A 947 21.92 -22.07 -7.77
N LEU A 948 22.48 -21.13 -8.53
CA LEU A 948 23.80 -21.30 -9.14
C LEU A 948 24.92 -21.37 -8.10
N VAL A 949 24.79 -20.62 -7.01
CA VAL A 949 25.83 -20.50 -5.97
C VAL A 949 25.70 -21.64 -4.96
N THR A 950 24.56 -21.75 -4.29
CA THR A 950 24.38 -22.69 -3.17
C THR A 950 23.96 -24.08 -3.62
N GLN A 951 23.61 -24.29 -4.89
CA GLN A 951 23.01 -25.53 -5.43
C GLN A 951 21.72 -25.99 -4.75
N GLN A 952 21.16 -25.18 -3.85
CA GLN A 952 19.89 -25.45 -3.19
C GLN A 952 18.71 -25.23 -4.14
N PRO A 953 17.58 -25.93 -3.93
CA PRO A 953 16.31 -25.63 -4.59
C PRO A 953 15.99 -24.14 -4.54
N LEU A 954 15.63 -23.52 -5.67
CA LEU A 954 15.14 -22.14 -5.67
C LEU A 954 13.90 -22.00 -4.78
N GLY A 955 13.67 -20.81 -4.23
CA GLY A 955 12.48 -20.52 -3.43
C GLY A 955 11.33 -19.97 -4.26
N GLY A 956 10.10 -20.23 -3.84
CA GLY A 956 8.90 -19.57 -4.37
C GLY A 956 8.20 -20.30 -5.53
N ARG A 957 6.88 -20.17 -5.57
CA ARG A 957 6.01 -20.88 -6.52
C ARG A 957 6.28 -20.52 -7.98
N SER A 958 6.49 -19.24 -8.28
CA SER A 958 6.71 -18.75 -9.66
C SER A 958 7.95 -19.36 -10.31
N GLN A 959 8.92 -19.80 -9.51
CA GLN A 959 10.15 -20.45 -9.97
C GLN A 959 10.10 -21.98 -9.84
N GLN A 960 8.93 -22.57 -9.56
CA GLN A 960 8.80 -23.99 -9.20
C GLN A 960 9.74 -24.39 -8.05
N GLY A 961 9.83 -23.50 -7.05
CA GLY A 961 10.76 -23.60 -5.94
C GLY A 961 10.44 -24.70 -4.92
N GLY A 962 11.41 -25.04 -4.07
CA GLY A 962 11.21 -25.93 -2.93
C GLY A 962 10.59 -25.22 -1.72
N GLN A 963 10.15 -26.01 -0.74
CA GLN A 963 9.79 -25.48 0.58
C GLN A 963 11.04 -25.32 1.44
N ARG A 964 11.07 -24.29 2.29
CA ARG A 964 12.17 -24.10 3.23
C ARG A 964 11.97 -25.01 4.42
N PHE A 965 12.93 -25.92 4.64
CA PHE A 965 13.08 -26.64 5.89
C PHE A 965 13.97 -25.80 6.81
N GLY A 966 13.38 -25.16 7.81
CA GLY A 966 14.05 -24.19 8.67
C GLY A 966 14.70 -24.81 9.91
N GLU A 967 15.33 -23.95 10.70
CA GLU A 967 16.02 -24.34 11.94
C GLU A 967 15.06 -24.98 12.96
N MET A 968 13.85 -24.43 13.11
CA MET A 968 12.85 -24.98 14.04
C MET A 968 12.41 -26.38 13.62
N GLU A 969 12.27 -26.64 12.32
CA GLU A 969 11.92 -27.98 11.82
C GLU A 969 13.08 -28.97 11.96
N VAL A 970 14.33 -28.51 11.85
CA VAL A 970 15.52 -29.32 12.16
C VAL A 970 15.50 -29.78 13.62
N TRP A 971 15.30 -28.85 14.57
CA TRP A 971 15.20 -29.18 16.00
C TRP A 971 14.09 -30.19 16.28
N ALA A 972 12.97 -30.10 15.56
CA ALA A 972 11.87 -31.07 15.70
C ALA A 972 12.33 -32.49 15.33
N LEU A 973 13.05 -32.67 14.21
CA LEU A 973 13.56 -33.99 13.81
C LEU A 973 14.68 -34.50 14.73
N GLU A 974 15.52 -33.60 15.23
CA GLU A 974 16.54 -33.94 16.24
C GLU A 974 15.88 -34.45 17.52
N ALA A 975 14.82 -33.79 18.00
CA ALA A 975 14.05 -34.21 19.17
C ALA A 975 13.37 -35.57 18.98
N PHE A 976 12.92 -35.89 17.76
CA PHE A 976 12.41 -37.23 17.43
C PHE A 976 13.51 -38.29 17.28
N GLY A 977 14.79 -37.90 17.21
CA GLY A 977 15.89 -38.81 16.89
C GLY A 977 15.88 -39.31 15.44
N ALA A 978 15.22 -38.58 14.52
CA ALA A 978 15.04 -38.96 13.13
C ALA A 978 16.27 -38.61 12.26
N ALA A 979 17.45 -39.14 12.64
CA ALA A 979 18.74 -38.78 12.08
C ALA A 979 18.84 -39.00 10.55
N TYR A 980 18.34 -40.13 10.03
CA TYR A 980 18.40 -40.42 8.59
C TYR A 980 17.48 -39.52 7.77
N THR A 981 16.29 -39.19 8.29
CA THR A 981 15.36 -38.27 7.63
C THR A 981 15.94 -36.86 7.58
N LEU A 982 16.54 -36.42 8.69
CA LEU A 982 17.24 -35.13 8.75
C LEU A 982 18.41 -35.10 7.76
N GLN A 983 19.24 -36.14 7.75
CA GLN A 983 20.37 -36.25 6.82
C GLN A 983 19.89 -36.19 5.37
N GLU A 984 18.85 -36.93 5.00
CA GLU A 984 18.29 -36.94 3.65
C GLU A 984 17.78 -35.55 3.21
N LEU A 985 17.09 -34.83 4.10
CA LEU A 985 16.57 -33.49 3.84
C LEU A 985 17.69 -32.46 3.62
N LEU A 986 18.77 -32.55 4.39
CA LEU A 986 19.91 -31.64 4.32
C LEU A 986 20.87 -31.94 3.16
N THR A 987 20.78 -33.11 2.53
CA THR A 987 21.76 -33.57 1.51
C THR A 987 21.06 -33.86 0.17
N ILE A 988 20.60 -35.09 -0.03
CA ILE A 988 20.09 -35.66 -1.28
C ILE A 988 18.88 -34.87 -1.81
N LYS A 989 18.05 -34.31 -0.92
CA LYS A 989 16.89 -33.48 -1.29
C LYS A 989 17.21 -32.00 -1.47
N SER A 990 18.43 -31.58 -1.17
CA SER A 990 18.88 -30.18 -1.18
C SER A 990 20.02 -29.98 -2.20
N ASP A 991 21.25 -29.96 -1.73
CA ASP A 991 22.44 -29.44 -2.42
C ASP A 991 23.53 -30.50 -2.64
N ASP A 992 23.27 -31.76 -2.33
CA ASP A 992 24.11 -32.88 -2.77
C ASP A 992 23.90 -33.14 -4.28
N MET A 993 24.72 -32.48 -5.10
CA MET A 993 24.70 -32.54 -6.56
C MET A 993 24.75 -33.97 -7.14
N PRO A 994 25.73 -34.82 -6.79
CA PRO A 994 25.77 -36.20 -7.28
C PRO A 994 24.71 -37.07 -6.59
N GLY A 995 24.46 -36.87 -5.30
CA GLY A 995 23.51 -37.67 -4.53
C GLY A 995 22.08 -37.55 -5.04
N ARG A 996 21.62 -36.34 -5.37
CA ARG A 996 20.25 -36.12 -5.87
C ARG A 996 19.99 -36.80 -7.21
N ASN A 997 20.96 -36.75 -8.15
CA ASN A 997 20.84 -37.41 -9.45
C ASN A 997 20.86 -38.93 -9.30
N SER A 998 21.74 -39.42 -8.44
CA SER A 998 21.85 -40.86 -8.15
C SER A 998 20.61 -41.38 -7.44
N ALA A 999 20.03 -40.61 -6.52
CA ALA A 999 18.79 -40.94 -5.85
C ALA A 999 17.59 -40.94 -6.82
N LEU A 1000 17.49 -39.96 -7.72
CA LEU A 1000 16.46 -39.96 -8.76
C LEU A 1000 16.58 -41.20 -9.66
N ASN A 1001 17.79 -41.53 -10.10
CA ASN A 1001 18.05 -42.72 -10.90
C ASN A 1001 17.71 -44.02 -10.15
N ALA A 1002 18.05 -44.10 -8.86
CA ALA A 1002 17.71 -45.24 -8.02
C ALA A 1002 16.19 -45.40 -7.88
N ILE A 1003 15.45 -44.29 -7.66
CA ILE A 1003 13.98 -44.32 -7.60
C ILE A 1003 13.38 -44.81 -8.91
N VAL A 1004 13.84 -44.29 -10.06
CA VAL A 1004 13.36 -44.70 -11.39
C VAL A 1004 13.64 -46.18 -11.68
N LYS A 1005 14.79 -46.70 -11.22
CA LYS A 1005 15.17 -48.10 -11.39
C LYS A 1005 14.59 -49.05 -10.33
N GLY A 1006 14.02 -48.52 -9.24
CA GLY A 1006 13.62 -49.31 -8.08
C GLY A 1006 14.80 -49.85 -7.25
N GLU A 1007 15.96 -49.22 -7.32
CA GLU A 1007 17.17 -49.54 -6.55
C GLU A 1007 17.16 -48.84 -5.17
N LYS A 1008 18.05 -49.25 -4.26
CA LYS A 1008 18.20 -48.59 -2.95
C LYS A 1008 18.83 -47.20 -3.12
N ILE A 1009 18.35 -46.24 -2.33
CA ILE A 1009 18.91 -44.88 -2.30
C ILE A 1009 20.39 -44.95 -1.87
N PRO A 1010 21.31 -44.31 -2.61
CA PRO A 1010 22.73 -44.29 -2.28
C PRO A 1010 23.00 -43.52 -0.99
N LYS A 1011 24.20 -43.70 -0.41
CA LYS A 1011 24.60 -42.94 0.77
C LYS A 1011 24.73 -41.45 0.42
N PRO A 1012 24.23 -40.54 1.29
CA PRO A 1012 24.43 -39.11 1.13
C PRO A 1012 25.89 -38.71 1.02
N GLY A 1013 26.18 -37.77 0.13
CA GLY A 1013 27.47 -37.10 0.01
C GLY A 1013 27.58 -35.85 0.89
N ILE A 1014 28.57 -35.03 0.58
CA ILE A 1014 28.83 -33.76 1.27
C ILE A 1014 27.98 -32.65 0.61
N PRO A 1015 27.24 -31.85 1.41
CA PRO A 1015 26.50 -30.69 0.92
C PRO A 1015 27.41 -29.68 0.19
N GLU A 1016 26.94 -29.13 -0.93
CA GLU A 1016 27.72 -28.12 -1.65
C GLU A 1016 27.83 -26.81 -0.87
N SER A 1017 26.83 -26.44 -0.06
CA SER A 1017 26.89 -25.25 0.79
C SER A 1017 28.05 -25.31 1.80
N PHE A 1018 28.41 -26.50 2.26
CA PHE A 1018 29.54 -26.69 3.17
C PHE A 1018 30.87 -26.45 2.45
N LYS A 1019 31.01 -26.89 1.20
CA LYS A 1019 32.19 -26.60 0.38
C LYS A 1019 32.33 -25.11 0.07
N VAL A 1020 31.22 -24.45 -0.25
CA VAL A 1020 31.20 -23.00 -0.47
C VAL A 1020 31.63 -22.27 0.80
N LEU A 1021 31.16 -22.69 1.98
CA LEU A 1021 31.58 -22.10 3.25
C LEU A 1021 33.10 -22.24 3.49
N ILE A 1022 33.68 -23.40 3.22
CA ILE A 1022 35.14 -23.60 3.33
C ILE A 1022 35.88 -22.62 2.42
N LEU A 1023 35.46 -22.50 1.16
CA LEU A 1023 36.06 -21.54 0.22
C LEU A 1023 35.91 -20.09 0.67
N GLU A 1024 34.76 -19.71 1.23
CA GLU A 1024 34.54 -18.36 1.76
C GLU A 1024 35.47 -18.07 2.94
N LEU A 1025 35.65 -19.02 3.86
CA LEU A 1025 36.58 -18.87 4.98
C LEU A 1025 38.04 -18.82 4.51
N GLN A 1026 38.43 -19.66 3.55
CA GLN A 1026 39.75 -19.61 2.91
C GLN A 1026 39.99 -18.27 2.20
N SER A 1027 38.96 -17.69 1.58
CA SER A 1027 39.06 -16.36 0.96
C SER A 1027 39.33 -15.23 1.95
N LEU A 1028 38.99 -15.42 3.23
CA LEU A 1028 39.32 -14.50 4.33
C LEU A 1028 40.75 -14.68 4.86
N GLY A 1029 41.51 -15.63 4.31
CA GLY A 1029 42.86 -15.99 4.78
C GLY A 1029 42.89 -16.97 5.96
N LEU A 1030 41.77 -17.67 6.21
CA LEU A 1030 41.70 -18.74 7.20
C LEU A 1030 42.01 -20.08 6.52
N ASP A 1031 43.13 -20.70 6.88
CA ASP A 1031 43.51 -22.01 6.35
C ASP A 1031 42.68 -23.11 7.05
N ILE A 1032 41.75 -23.71 6.31
CA ILE A 1032 40.80 -24.73 6.80
C ILE A 1032 40.90 -25.94 5.88
N GLY A 1033 41.36 -27.06 6.43
CA GLY A 1033 41.44 -28.37 5.78
C GLY A 1033 40.62 -29.43 6.53
N THR A 1034 40.29 -30.53 5.86
CA THR A 1034 39.65 -31.69 6.50
C THR A 1034 40.62 -32.86 6.61
N TYR A 1035 40.64 -33.55 7.75
CA TYR A 1035 41.63 -34.61 8.00
C TYR A 1035 40.96 -35.96 8.25
N GLN A 1036 41.45 -37.00 7.59
CA GLN A 1036 41.17 -38.39 7.97
C GLN A 1036 42.11 -38.78 9.11
N ILE A 1037 41.53 -39.19 10.23
CA ILE A 1037 42.29 -39.65 11.37
C ILE A 1037 42.48 -41.17 11.24
N HIS A 1038 43.73 -41.62 11.18
CA HIS A 1038 44.11 -43.02 11.21
C HIS A 1038 44.83 -43.35 12.52
N GLU A 1039 44.39 -44.41 13.20
CA GLU A 1039 45.15 -45.01 14.31
C GLU A 1039 46.20 -45.96 13.75
N ASN A 1040 47.48 -45.64 13.99
CA ASN A 1040 48.58 -46.57 13.70
C ASN A 1040 48.58 -47.73 14.72
N ALA A 1041 49.24 -48.85 14.38
CA ALA A 1041 49.34 -50.05 15.23
C ALA A 1041 49.96 -49.82 16.64
N PHE A 1042 50.54 -48.63 16.89
CA PHE A 1042 51.10 -48.19 18.17
C PHE A 1042 50.20 -47.21 18.96
N GLY A 1043 48.96 -46.97 18.50
CA GLY A 1043 48.00 -46.08 19.18
C GLY A 1043 48.24 -44.58 18.98
N GLN A 1044 49.11 -44.18 18.04
CA GLN A 1044 49.29 -42.78 17.65
C GLN A 1044 48.33 -42.40 16.51
N LEU A 1045 47.68 -41.25 16.65
CA LEU A 1045 46.73 -40.67 15.69
C LEU A 1045 47.51 -39.85 14.66
N ASN A 1046 47.55 -40.30 13.41
CA ASN A 1046 48.09 -39.50 12.29
C ASN A 1046 46.92 -38.95 11.45
N GLY A 1047 46.96 -37.66 11.14
CA GLY A 1047 45.98 -37.00 10.26
C GLY A 1047 46.51 -36.89 8.84
N ILE A 1048 45.73 -37.35 7.85
CA ILE A 1048 45.99 -37.11 6.42
C ILE A 1048 44.94 -36.12 5.93
N GLU A 1049 45.37 -35.02 5.32
CA GLU A 1049 44.44 -34.04 4.74
C GLU A 1049 43.71 -34.66 3.53
N ILE A 1050 42.38 -34.54 3.54
CA ILE A 1050 41.50 -34.90 2.43
C ILE A 1050 41.07 -33.62 1.75
N ASP A 1051 41.27 -33.54 0.44
CA ASP A 1051 40.63 -32.51 -0.38
C ASP A 1051 39.17 -32.90 -0.66
N LEU A 1052 38.24 -32.10 -0.15
CA LEU A 1052 36.80 -32.26 -0.39
C LEU A 1052 36.35 -31.75 -1.77
N MET A 1053 37.23 -31.03 -2.47
CA MET A 1053 36.97 -30.34 -3.73
C MET A 1053 37.38 -31.19 -4.94
N GLU A 1054 38.30 -32.12 -4.78
CA GLU A 1054 38.59 -33.13 -5.79
C GLU A 1054 37.38 -34.05 -5.97
N ARG A 1055 36.70 -33.87 -7.12
CA ARG A 1055 35.76 -34.89 -7.61
C ARG A 1055 36.53 -36.18 -7.69
N ALA A 1056 36.07 -37.22 -6.98
CA ALA A 1056 36.62 -38.57 -7.06
C ALA A 1056 36.60 -39.10 -8.51
N GLN A 1057 37.56 -38.68 -9.33
CA GLN A 1057 38.10 -39.47 -10.41
C GLN A 1057 39.05 -40.45 -9.73
N PHE A 1058 38.54 -41.64 -9.44
CA PHE A 1058 39.41 -42.80 -9.32
C PHE A 1058 40.18 -42.93 -10.64
N ASN A 1059 41.38 -42.32 -10.70
CA ASN A 1059 42.56 -42.72 -11.48
C ASN A 1059 43.55 -41.55 -11.66
N SER A 1060 44.28 -41.19 -10.60
CA SER A 1060 45.67 -40.73 -10.74
C SER A 1060 46.39 -40.79 -9.38
N ASN A 1061 47.32 -41.74 -9.25
CA ASN A 1061 48.24 -41.85 -8.12
C ASN A 1061 49.26 -40.69 -8.14
N VAL A 1062 48.87 -39.45 -7.88
CA VAL A 1062 49.77 -38.38 -7.42
C VAL A 1062 48.94 -37.33 -6.67
N VAL A 1063 48.88 -37.42 -5.34
CA VAL A 1063 48.54 -36.27 -4.49
C VAL A 1063 49.87 -35.62 -4.11
N LEU A 1064 50.17 -34.47 -4.70
CA LEU A 1064 51.26 -33.61 -4.21
C LEU A 1064 50.70 -32.80 -3.03
N PRO A 1065 51.31 -32.87 -1.83
CA PRO A 1065 50.89 -32.00 -0.74
C PRO A 1065 51.19 -30.55 -1.12
N THR A 1066 50.17 -29.72 -1.18
CA THR A 1066 50.37 -28.27 -1.18
C THR A 1066 50.41 -27.84 0.28
N TYR A 1067 51.59 -27.39 0.70
CA TYR A 1067 51.93 -26.82 2.02
C TYR A 1067 52.23 -27.82 3.15
N GLN A 1068 53.50 -27.84 3.58
CA GLN A 1068 53.91 -28.33 4.90
C GLN A 1068 53.58 -27.23 5.93
N SER A 1069 52.58 -27.44 6.77
CA SER A 1069 52.38 -26.65 7.98
C SER A 1069 53.54 -26.90 8.94
N LEU A 1070 54.32 -25.85 9.23
CA LEU A 1070 55.28 -25.84 10.34
C LEU A 1070 54.48 -25.81 11.66
N GLU A 1071 54.39 -26.96 12.32
CA GLU A 1071 53.95 -27.01 13.72
C GLU A 1071 55.00 -26.31 14.59
N ILE A 1072 54.64 -25.16 15.16
CA ILE A 1072 55.41 -24.54 16.24
C ILE A 1072 54.89 -25.16 17.54
N LEU A 1073 55.75 -25.96 18.19
CA LEU A 1073 55.58 -26.47 19.56
C LEU A 1073 55.51 -25.34 20.60
#